data_AF-A0A0H3FDK8-F1
#
_entry.id   AF-A0A0H3FDK8-F1
#
_cell.length_a   1.000
_cell.length_b   1.000
_cell.length_c   1.000
_cell.angle_alpha   90.00
_cell.angle_beta   90.00
_cell.angle_gamma   90.00
#
_symmetry.space_group_name_H-M   'P 1'
#
loop_
_entity.id
_entity.type
_entity.pdbx_description
1 polymer ?
#
loop_
_entity_poly.entity_id
_entity_poly.type
_entity_poly.pdbx_seq_one_letter_code
_entity_poly.pdbx_strand_id
1 'polypeptide(L)'
;MYKTPVTLLALLIGAVLAPVSQAALPGKPTLGADETTFAIIDINQSASAYNQLVTVKNAADVTVTWNLWTGDAGQTAKVLLNGAQVWSGPSGATGSATFAVNKGGRYQLQVALCNSEGCTTSDAKQIVVADTDGSHLLPLTSTLKENNQPYNNKSGKVVGAYFVEWGVYGRGFPVDKIPAQNLTHILYGFTPICGGDGINDSLKSIEGSFQALQRACAGRQDFKVAIHDPWAAVQMPQQGVSEYSAPYKGNFGQLMALKKAYPNLKIVPSIGGWTLSDPFYFMKDKAKRDVFVASVKEFLQTWKFFDGVDIDWEFPGGGGENPALGSTADGDTYVQLMKELRTMLNELSAQTGKTYELSSAISAGRDKIDNVDYSAAQQYMDHIFLMSYDFYGAFSLTTLGHQTALYGSASKPDTDYTTDHGVQALLSQGVTPGKIVVGAAMYGRGWTGVKNFQNNDPFTGTATGPTAGTWENGILDYRQVAKLKANSDWQYKYDAAAEAPYLWKPSTGDLITYDDNRSVVAKGKYVLANQLGGLFAWEIDADNGDILNAMHEGLGNGTGGGTTNLAPLASAGTNQNVTGPLTVTLDGSASRDPENAALTYLWTKVSGPAVTLTNADKAKAQFNVLTTAQDQVWVFQLKVTDPQGLSATAQVQVTNSAVQANQPPVVTLPATMAVTAGNTFALVAQATDANNDPLTYQWTLPAGLSASSLTTSSINVTAPAVTSSTVYPVSVMVSDGKSSTSASLQLTVNPASTGGCGVTTDPAAAQVPAWDSSKIYNTGDAVSYNQLIWKAKYWTQNNPPSRSSDQWQLVSNITLPYDNAATYVQGEMATYGGHNWKAKVWTRGVTPVAGDNWLDLGAVSCP
;
A
#
# COMPACT_ATOMS: atom_id res chain seq x y z
N MET A 1 -43.74 99.92 49.47
CA MET A 1 -42.51 100.67 49.86
C MET A 1 -41.76 99.83 50.88
N TYR A 2 -40.42 99.89 50.82
CA TYR A 2 -39.40 99.25 51.65
C TYR A 2 -38.84 97.89 51.24
N LYS A 3 -37.64 98.01 50.65
CA LYS A 3 -36.55 97.04 50.51
C LYS A 3 -36.09 96.55 51.89
N THR A 4 -35.75 95.25 51.99
CA THR A 4 -34.71 94.76 52.91
C THR A 4 -33.88 93.71 52.16
N PRO A 5 -32.54 93.78 52.14
CA PRO A 5 -31.71 92.94 51.27
C PRO A 5 -31.42 91.59 51.95
N VAL A 6 -31.63 90.49 51.23
CA VAL A 6 -31.01 89.21 51.60
C VAL A 6 -29.58 89.24 51.07
N THR A 7 -28.66 89.18 52.02
CA THR A 7 -27.21 89.24 51.87
C THR A 7 -26.64 88.15 50.96
N LEU A 8 -25.63 88.55 50.19
CA LEU A 8 -24.75 87.76 49.31
C LEU A 8 -24.02 86.56 49.96
N LEU A 9 -24.33 86.21 51.21
CA LEU A 9 -23.61 85.19 51.99
C LEU A 9 -24.24 83.78 51.86
N ALA A 10 -25.49 83.67 51.42
CA ALA A 10 -26.14 82.38 51.19
C ALA A 10 -25.80 81.74 49.83
N LEU A 11 -25.18 82.50 48.91
CA LEU A 11 -24.72 81.99 47.61
C LEU A 11 -23.25 81.53 47.61
N LEU A 12 -22.49 81.78 48.68
CA LEU A 12 -21.08 81.36 48.76
C LEU A 12 -20.85 80.02 49.47
N ILE A 13 -21.83 79.44 50.16
CA ILE A 13 -21.68 78.14 50.83
C ILE A 13 -22.20 76.97 49.95
N GLY A 14 -23.02 77.25 48.93
CA GLY A 14 -23.46 76.24 47.96
C GLY A 14 -22.48 75.98 46.79
N ALA A 15 -21.45 76.80 46.62
CA ALA A 15 -20.52 76.73 45.48
C ALA A 15 -19.16 76.07 45.79
N VAL A 16 -18.91 75.64 47.05
CA VAL A 16 -17.67 74.96 47.46
C VAL A 16 -17.84 73.44 47.58
N LEU A 17 -19.03 72.91 47.27
CA LEU A 17 -19.31 71.47 47.15
C LEU A 17 -19.70 71.05 45.73
N ALA A 18 -19.25 71.78 44.71
CA ALA A 18 -19.16 71.18 43.38
C ALA A 18 -18.07 70.11 43.46
N PRO A 19 -18.36 68.82 43.23
CA PRO A 19 -17.30 67.83 43.17
C PRO A 19 -16.37 68.29 42.06
N VAL A 20 -15.14 68.64 42.42
CA VAL A 20 -14.04 68.66 41.47
C VAL A 20 -14.07 67.24 40.89
N SER A 21 -14.55 67.11 39.66
CA SER A 21 -14.41 65.88 38.89
C SER A 21 -12.91 65.66 38.77
N GLN A 22 -12.31 64.99 39.75
CA GLN A 22 -10.93 64.60 39.68
C GLN A 22 -10.82 63.73 38.43
N ALA A 23 -10.00 64.21 37.49
CA ALA A 23 -9.45 63.42 36.41
C ALA A 23 -8.87 62.14 37.02
N ALA A 24 -9.65 61.06 36.97
CA ALA A 24 -9.33 59.79 37.56
C ALA A 24 -9.34 58.73 36.45
N LEU A 25 -8.44 57.77 36.58
CA LEU A 25 -8.47 56.58 35.73
C LEU A 25 -9.83 55.87 35.88
N PRO A 26 -10.29 55.15 34.85
CA PRO A 26 -11.49 54.32 34.95
C PRO A 26 -11.39 53.34 36.12
N GLY A 27 -12.53 52.88 36.63
CA GLY A 27 -12.55 51.85 37.66
C GLY A 27 -12.02 50.51 37.13
N LYS A 28 -11.59 49.61 38.03
CA LYS A 28 -11.03 48.30 37.66
C LYS A 28 -12.16 47.34 37.23
N PRO A 29 -12.23 46.91 35.96
CA PRO A 29 -13.24 45.96 35.52
C PRO A 29 -12.99 44.56 36.12
N THR A 30 -14.07 43.81 36.35
CA THR A 30 -14.06 42.40 36.74
C THR A 30 -14.57 41.55 35.59
N LEU A 31 -13.83 40.50 35.22
CA LEU A 31 -14.20 39.59 34.13
C LEU A 31 -15.37 38.68 34.54
N GLY A 32 -16.22 38.34 33.57
CA GLY A 32 -17.36 37.43 33.76
C GLY A 32 -16.98 35.95 33.90
N ALA A 33 -17.98 35.14 34.21
CA ALA A 33 -17.87 33.68 34.33
C ALA A 33 -17.92 32.95 32.97
N ASP A 34 -17.36 33.57 31.93
CA ASP A 34 -17.37 33.02 30.56
C ASP A 34 -16.54 31.75 30.42
N GLU A 35 -16.82 31.00 29.35
CA GLU A 35 -16.00 29.88 28.88
C GLU A 35 -14.54 30.30 28.71
N THR A 36 -13.62 29.41 29.05
CA THR A 36 -12.17 29.68 29.03
C THR A 36 -11.40 28.77 28.09
N THR A 37 -12.09 27.84 27.42
CA THR A 37 -11.48 26.90 26.48
C THR A 37 -12.16 27.06 25.15
N PHE A 38 -11.37 27.34 24.11
CA PHE A 38 -11.81 27.51 22.75
C PHE A 38 -10.95 26.63 21.86
N ALA A 39 -11.36 26.36 20.63
CA ALA A 39 -10.55 25.59 19.68
C ALA A 39 -10.62 26.19 18.27
N ILE A 40 -9.52 26.09 17.53
CA ILE A 40 -9.44 26.47 16.10
C ILE A 40 -10.04 25.33 15.26
N ILE A 41 -9.73 24.09 15.63
CA ILE A 41 -10.36 22.90 15.07
C ILE A 41 -11.29 22.35 16.15
N ASP A 42 -12.61 22.38 15.92
CA ASP A 42 -13.57 21.82 16.89
C ASP A 42 -13.78 20.33 16.65
N ILE A 43 -13.86 19.57 17.74
CA ILE A 43 -14.20 18.15 17.73
C ILE A 43 -15.56 17.92 18.37
N ASN A 44 -16.48 17.34 17.61
CA ASN A 44 -17.72 16.82 18.16
C ASN A 44 -17.44 15.50 18.88
N GLN A 45 -17.38 15.56 20.22
CA GLN A 45 -17.09 14.43 21.11
C GLN A 45 -18.13 13.28 21.04
N SER A 46 -19.26 13.48 20.36
CA SER A 46 -20.33 12.49 20.21
C SER A 46 -20.48 11.95 18.78
N ALA A 47 -19.75 12.52 17.81
CA ALA A 47 -19.87 12.13 16.41
C ALA A 47 -19.07 10.85 16.13
N SER A 48 -19.63 10.00 15.28
CA SER A 48 -18.94 8.81 14.74
C SER A 48 -18.50 9.00 13.29
N ALA A 49 -19.17 9.84 12.50
CA ALA A 49 -18.80 10.14 11.13
C ALA A 49 -17.75 11.25 11.05
N TYR A 50 -16.68 11.07 10.28
CA TYR A 50 -15.55 12.01 10.19
C TYR A 50 -16.00 13.42 9.78
N ASN A 51 -16.94 13.54 8.82
CA ASN A 51 -17.47 14.82 8.37
C ASN A 51 -18.28 15.57 9.45
N GLN A 52 -18.76 14.88 10.48
CA GLN A 52 -19.45 15.47 11.63
C GLN A 52 -18.53 15.61 12.86
N LEU A 53 -17.41 14.88 12.85
CA LEU A 53 -16.42 14.87 13.91
C LEU A 53 -15.63 16.17 13.95
N VAL A 54 -15.17 16.64 12.79
CA VAL A 54 -14.19 17.73 12.71
C VAL A 54 -14.78 18.96 12.02
N THR A 55 -14.68 20.12 12.68
CA THR A 55 -14.96 21.43 12.07
C THR A 55 -13.70 22.27 12.05
N VAL A 56 -13.19 22.54 10.84
CA VAL A 56 -11.98 23.35 10.63
C VAL A 56 -12.36 24.83 10.57
N LYS A 57 -11.75 25.66 11.43
CA LYS A 57 -11.88 27.12 11.39
C LYS A 57 -10.51 27.77 11.17
N ASN A 58 -10.50 28.99 10.64
CA ASN A 58 -9.27 29.79 10.51
C ASN A 58 -8.81 30.39 11.85
N ALA A 59 -9.72 30.49 12.82
CA ALA A 59 -9.49 31.05 14.15
C ALA A 59 -10.58 30.54 15.12
N ALA A 60 -10.28 30.60 16.40
CA ALA A 60 -11.27 30.43 17.46
C ALA A 60 -11.93 31.78 17.78
N ASP A 61 -13.27 31.81 17.87
CA ASP A 61 -14.00 32.97 18.36
C ASP A 61 -13.97 32.98 19.89
N VAL A 62 -13.22 33.91 20.45
CA VAL A 62 -13.09 34.09 21.91
C VAL A 62 -14.04 35.20 22.34
N THR A 63 -14.89 34.90 23.32
CA THR A 63 -15.79 35.87 23.93
C THR A 63 -15.40 36.16 25.37
N VAL A 64 -15.41 37.44 25.74
CA VAL A 64 -15.23 37.90 27.12
C VAL A 64 -16.30 38.91 27.50
N THR A 65 -16.86 38.76 28.70
CA THR A 65 -17.73 39.75 29.33
C THR A 65 -17.04 40.39 30.53
N TRP A 66 -17.45 41.61 30.87
CA TRP A 66 -16.95 42.31 32.05
C TRP A 66 -18.04 43.14 32.73
N ASN A 67 -17.84 43.39 34.02
CA ASN A 67 -18.64 44.29 34.84
C ASN A 67 -17.74 45.27 35.60
N LEU A 68 -18.23 46.48 35.80
CA LEU A 68 -17.64 47.51 36.63
C LEU A 68 -18.65 47.95 37.68
N TRP A 69 -18.38 47.63 38.95
CA TRP A 69 -19.30 47.89 40.06
C TRP A 69 -19.15 49.29 40.65
N THR A 70 -17.96 49.87 40.58
CA THR A 70 -17.64 51.19 41.14
C THR A 70 -16.61 51.93 40.29
N GLY A 71 -16.79 53.23 40.07
CA GLY A 71 -15.87 54.09 39.31
C GLY A 71 -16.37 54.45 37.91
N ASP A 72 -15.64 55.32 37.22
CA ASP A 72 -15.92 55.71 35.83
C ASP A 72 -15.66 54.53 34.87
N ALA A 73 -16.54 54.32 33.89
CA ALA A 73 -16.38 53.24 32.92
C ALA A 73 -15.37 53.57 31.80
N GLY A 74 -14.91 54.82 31.71
CA GLY A 74 -14.11 55.30 30.59
C GLY A 74 -14.88 55.35 29.28
N GLN A 75 -14.18 55.67 28.19
CA GLN A 75 -14.76 55.79 26.85
C GLN A 75 -14.41 54.60 25.95
N THR A 76 -13.32 53.88 26.23
CA THR A 76 -12.84 52.78 25.39
C THR A 76 -12.49 51.56 26.23
N ALA A 77 -12.99 50.40 25.85
CA ALA A 77 -12.59 49.12 26.38
C ALA A 77 -11.62 48.44 25.40
N LYS A 78 -10.59 47.79 25.94
CA LYS A 78 -9.60 47.01 25.18
C LYS A 78 -9.54 45.60 25.75
N VAL A 79 -9.46 44.59 24.90
CA VAL A 79 -9.12 43.23 25.32
C VAL A 79 -7.65 42.99 25.01
N LEU A 80 -6.94 42.45 25.99
CA LEU A 80 -5.52 42.15 25.92
C LEU A 80 -5.32 40.63 26.08
N LEU A 81 -4.47 40.03 25.25
CA LEU A 81 -3.92 38.68 25.46
C LEU A 81 -2.42 38.81 25.70
N ASN A 82 -1.95 38.34 26.87
CA ASN A 82 -0.55 38.49 27.29
C ASN A 82 -0.06 39.96 27.21
N GLY A 83 -0.95 40.91 27.53
CA GLY A 83 -0.68 42.35 27.44
C GLY A 83 -0.77 42.96 26.04
N ALA A 84 -0.87 42.16 24.97
CA ALA A 84 -1.04 42.65 23.61
C ALA A 84 -2.52 42.90 23.30
N GLN A 85 -2.84 44.06 22.73
CA GLN A 85 -4.22 44.41 22.35
C GLN A 85 -4.69 43.54 21.18
N VAL A 86 -5.83 42.85 21.36
CA VAL A 86 -6.47 42.03 20.33
C VAL A 86 -7.84 42.56 19.91
N TRP A 87 -8.45 43.43 20.72
CA TRP A 87 -9.73 44.06 20.43
C TRP A 87 -9.82 45.44 21.11
N SER A 88 -10.59 46.35 20.51
CA SER A 88 -10.93 47.64 21.11
C SER A 88 -12.32 48.08 20.67
N GLY A 89 -13.07 48.72 21.56
CA GLY A 89 -14.40 49.24 21.27
C GLY A 89 -14.90 50.20 22.36
N PRO A 90 -16.14 50.70 22.25
CA PRO A 90 -16.75 51.56 23.27
C PRO A 90 -16.82 50.87 24.64
N SER A 91 -16.62 51.63 25.72
CA SER A 91 -16.73 51.13 27.10
C SER A 91 -18.11 51.38 27.72
N GLY A 92 -18.47 50.55 28.69
CA GLY A 92 -19.65 50.69 29.54
C GLY A 92 -19.44 49.97 30.88
N ALA A 93 -20.32 50.24 31.85
CA ALA A 93 -20.28 49.58 33.16
C ALA A 93 -20.46 48.05 33.06
N THR A 94 -21.10 47.57 31.99
CA THR A 94 -21.12 46.18 31.57
C THR A 94 -20.74 46.12 30.10
N GLY A 95 -20.02 45.09 29.67
CA GLY A 95 -19.70 44.94 28.25
C GLY A 95 -19.34 43.52 27.86
N SER A 96 -19.28 43.30 26.55
CA SER A 96 -18.89 42.04 25.93
C SER A 96 -18.06 42.33 24.67
N ALA A 97 -17.09 41.48 24.39
CA ALA A 97 -16.29 41.51 23.18
C ALA A 97 -16.09 40.09 22.65
N THR A 98 -16.27 39.91 21.34
CA THR A 98 -15.89 38.70 20.60
C THR A 98 -14.80 39.04 19.59
N PHE A 99 -13.75 38.24 19.55
CA PHE A 99 -12.61 38.45 18.66
C PHE A 99 -11.98 37.11 18.27
N ALA A 100 -11.33 37.08 17.11
CA ALA A 100 -10.75 35.87 16.55
C ALA A 100 -9.30 35.66 17.03
N VAL A 101 -8.97 34.45 17.47
CA VAL A 101 -7.60 34.02 17.81
C VAL A 101 -7.17 32.88 16.90
N ASN A 102 -6.16 33.13 16.05
CA ASN A 102 -5.72 32.21 15.00
C ASN A 102 -4.47 31.38 15.35
N LYS A 103 -3.99 31.47 16.60
CA LYS A 103 -2.87 30.66 17.10
C LYS A 103 -3.28 29.96 18.39
N GLY A 104 -3.07 28.65 18.44
CA GLY A 104 -3.27 27.91 19.67
C GLY A 104 -2.26 28.30 20.76
N GLY A 105 -2.65 28.13 22.02
CA GLY A 105 -1.83 28.48 23.17
C GLY A 105 -2.65 28.73 24.44
N ARG A 106 -1.92 29.10 25.50
CA ARG A 106 -2.49 29.57 26.77
C ARG A 106 -2.21 31.06 26.90
N TYR A 107 -3.26 31.84 27.12
CA TYR A 107 -3.18 33.30 27.13
C TYR A 107 -3.70 33.85 28.45
N GLN A 108 -3.05 34.90 28.96
CA GLN A 108 -3.56 35.72 30.04
C GLN A 108 -4.48 36.78 29.43
N LEU A 109 -5.79 36.58 29.56
CA LEU A 109 -6.81 37.51 29.08
C LEU A 109 -7.08 38.59 30.12
N GLN A 110 -7.14 39.84 29.66
CA GLN A 110 -7.48 41.00 30.48
C GLN A 110 -8.36 41.98 29.69
N VAL A 111 -9.19 42.74 30.42
CA VAL A 111 -9.93 43.89 29.87
C VAL A 111 -9.38 45.16 30.50
N ALA A 112 -9.05 46.16 29.67
CA ALA A 112 -8.64 47.48 30.12
C ALA A 112 -9.69 48.52 29.74
N LEU A 113 -10.18 49.28 30.71
CA LEU A 113 -11.05 50.44 30.47
C LEU A 113 -10.20 51.70 30.45
N CYS A 114 -10.38 52.55 29.45
CA CYS A 114 -9.54 53.71 29.16
C CYS A 114 -10.35 55.01 29.01
N ASN A 115 -9.79 56.11 29.48
CA ASN A 115 -10.25 57.48 29.24
C ASN A 115 -9.05 58.40 28.89
N SER A 116 -9.25 59.72 28.90
CA SER A 116 -8.19 60.71 28.63
C SER A 116 -7.00 60.63 29.60
N GLU A 117 -7.23 60.14 30.82
CA GLU A 117 -6.23 60.07 31.88
C GLU A 117 -5.39 58.78 31.84
N GLY A 118 -5.87 57.75 31.15
CA GLY A 118 -5.18 56.47 31.00
C GLY A 118 -6.12 55.28 31.07
N CYS A 119 -5.56 54.10 31.37
CA CYS A 119 -6.31 52.83 31.40
C CYS A 119 -6.15 52.10 32.74
N THR A 120 -7.22 51.44 33.18
CA THR A 120 -7.22 50.50 34.31
C THR A 120 -7.56 49.10 33.83
N THR A 121 -6.71 48.13 34.16
CA THR A 121 -6.79 46.74 33.66
C THR A 121 -7.36 45.80 34.72
N SER A 122 -8.19 44.84 34.29
CA SER A 122 -8.68 43.74 35.12
C SER A 122 -7.53 42.86 35.64
N ASP A 123 -7.85 42.02 36.62
CA ASP A 123 -7.04 40.83 36.89
C ASP A 123 -7.02 39.92 35.65
N ALA A 124 -5.91 39.21 35.47
CA ALA A 124 -5.76 38.27 34.38
C ALA A 124 -6.57 36.99 34.64
N LYS A 125 -7.23 36.50 33.59
CA LYS A 125 -7.88 35.19 33.56
C LYS A 125 -7.21 34.37 32.47
N GLN A 126 -6.71 33.19 32.82
CA GLN A 126 -6.13 32.30 31.82
C GLN A 126 -7.23 31.75 30.91
N ILE A 127 -7.03 31.84 29.60
CA ILE A 127 -7.82 31.14 28.59
C ILE A 127 -6.93 30.19 27.79
N VAL A 128 -7.56 29.18 27.19
CA VAL A 128 -6.94 28.17 26.35
C VAL A 128 -7.57 28.29 24.96
N VAL A 129 -6.74 28.47 23.94
CA VAL A 129 -7.16 28.34 22.55
C VAL A 129 -6.45 27.11 22.00
N ALA A 130 -7.18 26.06 21.70
CA ALA A 130 -6.65 24.80 21.24
C ALA A 130 -6.47 24.77 19.74
N ASP A 131 -5.42 24.06 19.32
CA ASP A 131 -5.13 23.74 17.93
C ASP A 131 -4.41 22.40 17.87
N THR A 132 -4.49 21.72 16.73
CA THR A 132 -4.03 20.34 16.54
C THR A 132 -2.51 20.20 16.45
N ASP A 133 -1.76 21.28 16.62
CA ASP A 133 -0.31 21.27 16.83
C ASP A 133 0.08 21.04 18.30
N GLY A 134 -0.89 20.93 19.21
CA GLY A 134 -0.67 20.74 20.64
C GLY A 134 -0.15 21.98 21.37
N SER A 135 -0.16 23.16 20.75
CA SER A 135 0.36 24.42 21.32
C SER A 135 -0.24 24.80 22.69
N HIS A 136 -1.47 24.37 22.96
CA HIS A 136 -2.21 24.58 24.20
C HIS A 136 -1.95 23.54 25.30
N LEU A 137 -1.34 22.40 24.95
CA LEU A 137 -1.10 21.28 25.85
C LEU A 137 0.20 21.47 26.64
N LEU A 138 0.24 20.86 27.83
CA LEU A 138 1.49 20.66 28.55
C LEU A 138 2.26 19.49 27.92
N PRO A 139 3.61 19.49 27.97
CA PRO A 139 4.40 18.36 27.49
C PRO A 139 4.05 17.05 28.21
N LEU A 140 3.74 15.99 27.45
CA LEU A 140 3.59 14.64 27.99
C LEU A 140 4.94 13.93 27.95
N THR A 141 5.67 13.96 29.06
CA THR A 141 6.94 13.23 29.16
C THR A 141 6.68 11.76 29.47
N SER A 142 6.97 10.88 28.53
CA SER A 142 6.90 9.43 28.74
C SER A 142 7.77 9.00 29.92
N THR A 143 7.21 8.22 30.83
CA THR A 143 8.01 7.50 31.83
C THR A 143 8.37 6.15 31.25
N LEU A 144 9.65 5.80 31.18
CA LEU A 144 10.08 4.47 30.73
C LEU A 144 9.48 3.40 31.67
N LYS A 145 8.80 2.41 31.08
CA LYS A 145 8.18 1.29 31.79
C LYS A 145 8.89 -0.01 31.40
N GLU A 146 8.68 -1.05 32.21
CA GLU A 146 9.23 -2.39 31.98
C GLU A 146 10.78 -2.35 31.89
N ASN A 147 11.37 -2.96 30.86
CA ASN A 147 12.83 -3.05 30.70
C ASN A 147 13.42 -1.90 29.89
N ASN A 148 12.61 -0.96 29.40
CA ASN A 148 13.09 0.16 28.58
C ASN A 148 14.17 0.95 29.32
N GLN A 149 15.32 1.14 28.66
CA GLN A 149 16.43 1.95 29.17
C GLN A 149 16.55 3.25 28.38
N PRO A 150 17.06 4.35 28.98
CA PRO A 150 17.23 5.60 28.26
C PRO A 150 18.41 5.50 27.29
N TYR A 151 18.18 5.82 26.02
CA TYR A 151 19.22 5.94 25.00
C TYR A 151 19.32 7.35 24.44
N ASN A 152 20.51 7.70 23.96
CA ASN A 152 20.71 8.87 23.11
C ASN A 152 21.04 8.38 21.70
N ASN A 153 20.33 8.86 20.69
CA ASN A 153 20.59 8.48 19.30
C ASN A 153 21.82 9.22 18.76
N LYS A 154 22.99 8.61 18.91
CA LYS A 154 24.28 9.08 18.42
C LYS A 154 24.56 8.66 16.98
N SER A 155 23.90 7.60 16.51
CA SER A 155 24.14 7.05 15.17
C SER A 155 23.48 7.87 14.06
N GLY A 156 22.49 8.70 14.38
CA GLY A 156 21.72 9.46 13.40
C GLY A 156 20.83 8.57 12.51
N LYS A 157 20.72 7.27 12.82
CA LYS A 157 19.89 6.31 12.11
C LYS A 157 18.43 6.41 12.55
N VAL A 158 17.53 5.95 11.69
CA VAL A 158 16.11 5.79 12.04
C VAL A 158 15.97 4.72 13.14
N VAL A 159 15.19 5.05 14.16
CA VAL A 159 14.68 4.12 15.18
C VAL A 159 13.17 4.38 15.24
N GLY A 160 12.43 3.65 14.41
CA GLY A 160 10.99 3.80 14.23
C GLY A 160 10.19 2.71 14.94
N ALA A 161 8.93 2.97 15.26
CA ALA A 161 8.00 1.92 15.67
C ALA A 161 6.56 2.27 15.27
N TYR A 162 5.79 1.24 14.94
CA TYR A 162 4.35 1.37 14.76
C TYR A 162 3.63 1.40 16.10
N PHE A 163 2.69 2.34 16.22
CA PHE A 163 1.69 2.39 17.29
C PHE A 163 0.31 2.17 16.69
N VAL A 164 -0.43 1.20 17.22
CA VAL A 164 -1.75 0.85 16.69
C VAL A 164 -2.90 1.54 17.40
N GLU A 165 -3.85 2.06 16.62
CA GLU A 165 -5.02 2.82 17.09
C GLU A 165 -5.85 2.02 18.09
N TRP A 166 -6.07 0.72 17.81
CA TRP A 166 -6.85 -0.18 18.66
C TRP A 166 -6.10 -0.69 19.90
N GLY A 167 -4.80 -0.36 20.03
CA GLY A 167 -3.95 -0.77 21.15
C GLY A 167 -4.43 -0.28 22.51
N VAL A 168 -5.27 0.77 22.53
CA VAL A 168 -5.84 1.33 23.77
C VAL A 168 -6.90 0.45 24.44
N TYR A 169 -7.44 -0.54 23.74
CA TYR A 169 -8.49 -1.43 24.25
C TYR A 169 -7.91 -2.64 25.01
N GLY A 170 -8.06 -3.86 24.48
CA GLY A 170 -7.66 -5.09 25.15
C GLY A 170 -6.17 -5.15 25.50
N ARG A 171 -5.32 -4.61 24.61
CA ARG A 171 -3.87 -4.46 24.82
C ARG A 171 -3.54 -3.47 25.95
N GLY A 172 -4.42 -2.51 26.22
CA GLY A 172 -4.26 -1.53 27.28
C GLY A 172 -3.00 -0.67 27.14
N PHE A 173 -2.61 -0.34 25.91
CA PHE A 173 -1.40 0.40 25.57
C PHE A 173 -1.72 1.78 24.96
N PRO A 174 -1.98 2.82 25.79
CA PRO A 174 -2.10 4.19 25.32
C PRO A 174 -0.74 4.84 25.03
N VAL A 175 -0.77 6.00 24.39
CA VAL A 175 0.42 6.73 23.91
C VAL A 175 1.38 7.10 25.05
N ASP A 176 0.90 7.34 26.28
CA ASP A 176 1.78 7.61 27.44
C ASP A 176 2.70 6.44 27.82
N LYS A 177 2.43 5.23 27.32
CA LYS A 177 3.29 4.06 27.50
C LYS A 177 4.39 3.94 26.45
N ILE A 178 4.32 4.70 25.35
CA ILE A 178 5.36 4.68 24.33
C ILE A 178 6.66 5.22 24.94
N PRO A 179 7.79 4.50 24.85
CA PRO A 179 9.11 4.97 25.26
C PRO A 179 9.67 6.02 24.27
N ALA A 180 8.95 7.13 24.06
CA ALA A 180 9.13 8.05 22.94
C ALA A 180 10.51 8.72 22.88
N GLN A 181 11.18 8.88 24.02
CA GLN A 181 12.58 9.37 24.08
C GLN A 181 13.59 8.49 23.32
N ASN A 182 13.24 7.23 23.07
CA ASN A 182 14.05 6.26 22.35
C ASN A 182 13.63 6.13 20.86
N LEU A 183 12.68 6.94 20.39
CA LEU A 183 12.20 6.86 19.00
C LEU A 183 12.58 8.11 18.23
N THR A 184 12.91 7.93 16.95
CA THR A 184 12.96 9.04 15.99
C THR A 184 11.65 9.16 15.22
N HIS A 185 10.93 8.05 15.01
CA HIS A 185 9.66 8.01 14.28
C HIS A 185 8.61 7.19 15.03
N ILE A 186 7.37 7.69 15.07
CA ILE A 186 6.16 6.92 15.39
C ILE A 186 5.31 6.85 14.12
N LEU A 187 4.98 5.64 13.70
CA LEU A 187 4.08 5.37 12.59
C LEU A 187 2.71 5.03 13.18
N TYR A 188 1.70 5.86 12.92
CA TYR A 188 0.36 5.68 13.48
C TYR A 188 -0.47 4.75 12.59
N GLY A 189 -0.62 3.50 13.02
CA GLY A 189 -1.37 2.45 12.34
C GLY A 189 -2.83 2.39 12.81
N PHE A 190 -3.86 2.54 11.98
CA PHE A 190 -3.79 2.93 10.58
C PHE A 190 -4.86 3.97 10.25
N THR A 191 -4.52 4.85 9.31
CA THR A 191 -5.42 5.82 8.71
C THR A 191 -6.12 5.17 7.52
N PRO A 192 -7.45 5.00 7.54
CA PRO A 192 -8.16 4.27 6.49
C PRO A 192 -8.46 5.16 5.27
N ILE A 193 -8.80 4.51 4.16
CA ILE A 193 -9.35 5.15 2.95
C ILE A 193 -10.83 4.77 2.84
N CYS A 194 -11.72 5.76 2.74
CA CYS A 194 -13.16 5.53 2.64
C CYS A 194 -13.55 4.72 1.40
N GLY A 195 -14.50 3.81 1.58
CA GLY A 195 -15.06 2.98 0.54
C GLY A 195 -15.90 1.84 1.12
N GLY A 196 -16.99 1.51 0.44
CA GLY A 196 -17.91 0.44 0.82
C GLY A 196 -17.55 -0.93 0.23
N ASP A 197 -18.58 -1.70 -0.11
CA ASP A 197 -18.45 -3.00 -0.76
C ASP A 197 -17.65 -2.89 -2.06
N GLY A 198 -16.73 -3.83 -2.29
CA GLY A 198 -15.84 -3.83 -3.45
C GLY A 198 -14.66 -2.88 -3.36
N ILE A 199 -14.58 -2.02 -2.32
CA ILE A 199 -13.45 -1.08 -2.10
C ILE A 199 -12.67 -1.43 -0.83
N ASN A 200 -13.32 -1.93 0.22
CA ASN A 200 -12.67 -2.32 1.49
C ASN A 200 -13.14 -3.72 1.94
N ASP A 201 -13.18 -4.69 1.04
CA ASP A 201 -13.72 -6.02 1.36
C ASP A 201 -12.82 -6.79 2.35
N SER A 202 -11.51 -6.54 2.34
CA SER A 202 -10.55 -7.09 3.32
C SER A 202 -10.94 -6.81 4.77
N LEU A 203 -11.57 -5.67 5.09
CA LEU A 203 -12.01 -5.38 6.46
C LEU A 203 -13.09 -6.34 6.97
N LYS A 204 -13.74 -7.12 6.10
CA LYS A 204 -14.77 -8.09 6.49
C LYS A 204 -14.18 -9.34 7.14
N SER A 205 -12.87 -9.57 7.05
CA SER A 205 -12.20 -10.65 7.79
C SER A 205 -12.10 -10.37 9.29
N ILE A 206 -12.26 -9.11 9.71
CA ILE A 206 -12.28 -8.70 11.12
C ILE A 206 -13.71 -8.30 11.52
N GLU A 207 -14.26 -8.95 12.54
CA GLU A 207 -15.62 -8.70 13.02
C GLU A 207 -15.83 -7.22 13.40
N GLY A 208 -16.86 -6.60 12.81
CA GLY A 208 -17.24 -5.20 13.10
C GLY A 208 -16.36 -4.13 12.46
N SER A 209 -15.20 -4.49 11.89
CA SER A 209 -14.19 -3.56 11.38
C SER A 209 -14.66 -2.82 10.12
N PHE A 210 -15.24 -3.54 9.16
CA PHE A 210 -15.84 -2.94 7.96
C PHE A 210 -16.96 -1.96 8.33
N GLN A 211 -17.85 -2.35 9.26
CA GLN A 211 -18.97 -1.51 9.69
C GLN A 211 -18.51 -0.27 10.46
N ALA A 212 -17.39 -0.36 11.20
CA ALA A 212 -16.76 0.80 11.83
C ALA A 212 -16.31 1.81 10.77
N LEU A 213 -15.63 1.35 9.71
CA LEU A 213 -15.24 2.23 8.61
C LEU A 213 -16.46 2.86 7.92
N GLN A 214 -17.52 2.09 7.66
CA GLN A 214 -18.73 2.63 7.03
C GLN A 214 -19.38 3.75 7.88
N ARG A 215 -19.37 3.60 9.21
CA ARG A 215 -19.84 4.67 10.13
C ARG A 215 -18.93 5.89 10.08
N ALA A 216 -17.62 5.68 10.15
CA ALA A 216 -16.63 6.76 10.08
C ALA A 216 -16.68 7.53 8.76
N CYS A 217 -16.98 6.86 7.65
CA CYS A 217 -17.08 7.44 6.32
C CYS A 217 -18.50 7.87 5.94
N ALA A 218 -19.47 7.86 6.85
CA ALA A 218 -20.85 8.23 6.52
C ALA A 218 -20.92 9.66 5.94
N GLY A 219 -21.41 9.77 4.70
CA GLY A 219 -21.49 11.03 3.96
C GLY A 219 -20.14 11.58 3.48
N ARG A 220 -19.07 10.80 3.56
CA ARG A 220 -17.73 11.14 3.04
C ARG A 220 -17.49 10.41 1.72
N GLN A 221 -16.91 11.12 0.76
CA GLN A 221 -16.61 10.58 -0.57
C GLN A 221 -15.61 9.42 -0.48
N ASP A 222 -15.84 8.35 -1.24
CA ASP A 222 -14.88 7.25 -1.40
C ASP A 222 -13.51 7.76 -1.87
N PHE A 223 -12.47 7.00 -1.54
CA PHE A 223 -11.06 7.31 -1.77
C PHE A 223 -10.49 8.49 -0.97
N LYS A 224 -11.29 9.17 -0.13
CA LYS A 224 -10.75 10.11 0.88
C LYS A 224 -10.27 9.38 2.13
N VAL A 225 -9.20 9.87 2.74
CA VAL A 225 -8.78 9.41 4.08
C VAL A 225 -9.76 9.84 5.18
N ALA A 226 -9.84 9.04 6.25
CA ALA A 226 -10.65 9.30 7.44
C ALA A 226 -9.90 8.86 8.72
N ILE A 227 -10.63 8.55 9.80
CA ILE A 227 -10.13 7.89 11.01
C ILE A 227 -11.00 6.64 11.20
N HIS A 228 -10.39 5.48 11.45
CA HIS A 228 -11.15 4.22 11.52
C HIS A 228 -12.00 4.16 12.79
N ASP A 229 -11.40 4.50 13.92
CA ASP A 229 -12.04 4.61 15.22
C ASP A 229 -11.87 6.03 15.82
N PRO A 230 -12.82 6.95 15.54
CA PRO A 230 -12.82 8.29 16.13
C PRO A 230 -12.78 8.32 17.65
N TRP A 231 -13.32 7.29 18.31
CA TRP A 231 -13.34 7.23 19.76
C TRP A 231 -11.92 7.08 20.30
N ALA A 232 -11.21 6.02 19.89
CA ALA A 232 -9.82 5.79 20.28
C ALA A 232 -8.90 6.95 19.84
N ALA A 233 -9.10 7.47 18.64
CA ALA A 233 -8.24 8.50 18.07
C ALA A 233 -8.32 9.83 18.82
N VAL A 234 -9.51 10.36 19.13
CA VAL A 234 -9.62 11.77 19.59
C VAL A 234 -10.65 12.04 20.69
N GLN A 235 -11.46 11.06 21.10
CA GLN A 235 -12.55 11.27 22.08
C GLN A 235 -12.33 10.55 23.42
N MET A 236 -11.61 9.42 23.42
CA MET A 236 -11.38 8.61 24.62
C MET A 236 -10.53 9.38 25.64
N PRO A 237 -11.00 9.57 26.90
CA PRO A 237 -10.19 10.22 27.92
C PRO A 237 -8.89 9.44 28.18
N GLN A 238 -7.75 10.13 28.09
CA GLN A 238 -6.41 9.55 28.30
C GLN A 238 -5.55 10.46 29.17
N GLN A 239 -4.43 9.95 29.69
CA GLN A 239 -3.53 10.72 30.55
C GLN A 239 -3.07 12.01 29.86
N GLY A 240 -3.21 13.14 30.57
CA GLY A 240 -2.85 14.48 30.07
C GLY A 240 -3.95 15.18 29.28
N VAL A 241 -4.99 14.45 28.85
CA VAL A 241 -6.12 14.95 28.05
C VAL A 241 -7.45 14.33 28.50
N SER A 242 -7.62 14.12 29.81
CA SER A 242 -8.77 13.40 30.39
C SER A 242 -9.95 14.30 30.78
N GLU A 243 -9.73 15.61 30.88
CA GLU A 243 -10.76 16.57 31.30
C GLU A 243 -11.98 16.52 30.38
N TYR A 244 -13.18 16.65 30.94
CA TYR A 244 -14.41 16.60 30.14
C TYR A 244 -14.39 17.64 29.01
N SER A 245 -13.93 18.86 29.32
CA SER A 245 -13.78 19.99 28.40
C SER A 245 -12.53 19.95 27.52
N ALA A 246 -11.69 18.91 27.61
CA ALA A 246 -10.51 18.81 26.76
C ALA A 246 -10.94 18.75 25.28
N PRO A 247 -10.44 19.64 24.40
CA PRO A 247 -10.88 19.73 23.02
C PRO A 247 -10.40 18.54 22.18
N TYR A 248 -9.21 18.01 22.49
CA TYR A 248 -8.65 16.82 21.84
C TYR A 248 -8.24 15.82 22.91
N LYS A 249 -8.73 14.59 22.80
CA LYS A 249 -8.45 13.47 23.71
C LYS A 249 -7.81 12.33 22.90
N GLY A 250 -7.95 11.09 23.37
CA GLY A 250 -7.53 9.88 22.66
C GLY A 250 -6.05 9.87 22.31
N ASN A 251 -5.72 9.06 21.33
CA ASN A 251 -4.36 8.93 20.80
C ASN A 251 -3.82 10.27 20.29
N PHE A 252 -4.61 11.00 19.49
CA PHE A 252 -4.20 12.25 18.84
C PHE A 252 -3.89 13.33 19.87
N GLY A 253 -4.72 13.50 20.90
CA GLY A 253 -4.47 14.45 21.98
C GLY A 253 -3.18 14.12 22.75
N GLN A 254 -2.92 12.83 23.01
CA GLN A 254 -1.66 12.42 23.63
C GLN A 254 -0.46 12.60 22.70
N LEU A 255 -0.56 12.29 21.40
CA LEU A 255 0.52 12.48 20.41
C LEU A 255 0.86 13.96 20.22
N MET A 256 -0.13 14.86 20.25
CA MET A 256 0.08 16.31 20.30
C MET A 256 0.89 16.72 21.53
N ALA A 257 0.52 16.23 22.72
CA ALA A 257 1.26 16.51 23.96
C ALA A 257 2.66 15.87 23.98
N LEU A 258 2.81 14.70 23.35
CA LEU A 258 4.08 13.99 23.21
C LEU A 258 5.06 14.77 22.33
N LYS A 259 4.59 15.36 21.21
CA LYS A 259 5.40 16.26 20.37
C LYS A 259 5.89 17.50 21.10
N LYS A 260 5.14 17.98 22.10
CA LYS A 260 5.59 19.08 22.96
C LYS A 260 6.74 18.66 23.88
N ALA A 261 6.80 17.40 24.31
CA ALA A 261 7.90 16.85 25.08
C ALA A 261 9.11 16.48 24.21
N TYR A 262 8.85 15.97 23.00
CA TYR A 262 9.88 15.49 22.06
C TYR A 262 9.72 16.17 20.69
N PRO A 263 10.13 17.44 20.51
CA PRO A 263 9.88 18.18 19.27
C PRO A 263 10.52 17.57 18.01
N ASN A 264 11.63 16.84 18.18
CA ASN A 264 12.37 16.19 17.09
C ASN A 264 11.75 14.85 16.65
N LEU A 265 10.86 14.27 17.46
CA LEU A 265 10.16 13.03 17.12
C LEU A 265 9.29 13.26 15.89
N LYS A 266 9.37 12.39 14.88
CA LYS A 266 8.49 12.41 13.72
C LYS A 266 7.27 11.54 14.00
N ILE A 267 6.07 12.08 13.85
CA ILE A 267 4.84 11.30 13.95
C ILE A 267 4.20 11.32 12.58
N VAL A 268 3.98 10.15 12.00
CA VAL A 268 3.55 10.00 10.61
C VAL A 268 2.29 9.12 10.58
N PRO A 269 1.20 9.54 9.94
CA PRO A 269 0.04 8.69 9.74
C PRO A 269 0.38 7.63 8.70
N SER A 270 0.21 6.36 9.05
CA SER A 270 0.38 5.26 8.10
C SER A 270 -0.97 4.92 7.48
N ILE A 271 -1.05 5.03 6.16
CA ILE A 271 -2.28 4.83 5.39
C ILE A 271 -2.21 3.46 4.72
N GLY A 272 -3.15 2.58 5.05
CA GLY A 272 -3.21 1.22 4.55
C GLY A 272 -2.97 0.21 5.67
N GLY A 273 -2.02 -0.69 5.45
CA GLY A 273 -1.83 -1.92 6.21
C GLY A 273 -2.65 -3.07 5.64
N TRP A 274 -2.44 -4.27 6.18
CA TRP A 274 -2.98 -5.54 5.69
C TRP A 274 -4.46 -5.50 5.25
N THR A 275 -5.37 -5.01 6.10
CA THR A 275 -6.82 -5.04 5.82
C THR A 275 -7.39 -3.76 5.20
N LEU A 276 -6.57 -2.72 5.03
CA LEU A 276 -6.99 -1.38 4.57
C LEU A 276 -6.32 -0.97 3.25
N SER A 277 -5.68 -1.92 2.57
CA SER A 277 -4.94 -1.70 1.32
C SER A 277 -5.79 -1.81 0.05
N ASP A 278 -6.96 -2.44 0.10
CA ASP A 278 -7.87 -2.64 -1.04
C ASP A 278 -8.10 -1.37 -1.89
N PRO A 279 -8.29 -0.16 -1.32
CA PRO A 279 -8.57 1.05 -2.10
C PRO A 279 -7.42 1.46 -3.03
N PHE A 280 -6.16 1.11 -2.73
CA PHE A 280 -5.01 1.46 -3.56
C PHE A 280 -5.05 0.82 -4.95
N TYR A 281 -5.57 -0.41 -5.07
CA TYR A 281 -5.68 -1.12 -6.35
C TYR A 281 -6.60 -0.42 -7.37
N PHE A 282 -7.44 0.52 -6.91
CA PHE A 282 -8.32 1.33 -7.76
C PHE A 282 -7.70 2.66 -8.18
N MET A 283 -6.57 3.05 -7.59
CA MET A 283 -5.91 4.33 -7.86
C MET A 283 -5.14 4.38 -9.18
N LYS A 284 -5.17 3.32 -10.00
CA LYS A 284 -4.81 3.43 -11.43
C LYS A 284 -5.69 4.47 -12.15
N ASP A 285 -6.93 4.62 -11.68
CA ASP A 285 -7.80 5.71 -12.06
C ASP A 285 -7.32 7.01 -11.38
N LYS A 286 -6.78 7.91 -12.21
CA LYS A 286 -6.25 9.20 -11.75
C LYS A 286 -7.28 10.03 -10.99
N ALA A 287 -8.57 9.98 -11.34
CA ALA A 287 -9.58 10.77 -10.63
C ALA A 287 -9.73 10.32 -9.15
N LYS A 288 -9.64 9.01 -8.90
CA LYS A 288 -9.66 8.46 -7.54
C LYS A 288 -8.38 8.80 -6.78
N ARG A 289 -7.23 8.71 -7.46
CA ARG A 289 -5.94 9.06 -6.89
C ARG A 289 -5.81 10.54 -6.53
N ASP A 290 -6.34 11.44 -7.37
CA ASP A 290 -6.38 12.88 -7.10
C ASP A 290 -7.27 13.20 -5.88
N VAL A 291 -8.41 12.51 -5.73
CA VAL A 291 -9.28 12.61 -4.53
C VAL A 291 -8.51 12.19 -3.28
N PHE A 292 -7.80 11.07 -3.36
CA PHE A 292 -6.96 10.57 -2.26
C PHE A 292 -5.88 11.58 -1.87
N VAL A 293 -5.03 12.01 -2.82
CA VAL A 293 -3.93 12.96 -2.55
C VAL A 293 -4.44 14.28 -1.97
N ALA A 294 -5.54 14.81 -2.50
CA ALA A 294 -6.17 16.03 -1.97
C ALA A 294 -6.67 15.84 -0.53
N SER A 295 -7.25 14.67 -0.21
CA SER A 295 -7.71 14.37 1.14
C SER A 295 -6.56 14.19 2.15
N VAL A 296 -5.39 13.68 1.71
CA VAL A 296 -4.19 13.62 2.56
C VAL A 296 -3.70 15.04 2.89
N LYS A 297 -3.71 15.96 1.92
CA LYS A 297 -3.39 17.39 2.18
C LYS A 297 -4.32 18.00 3.22
N GLU A 298 -5.63 17.81 3.04
CA GLU A 298 -6.68 18.27 3.97
C GLU A 298 -6.45 17.67 5.37
N PHE A 299 -6.11 16.39 5.45
CA PHE A 299 -5.84 15.68 6.70
C PHE A 299 -4.62 16.26 7.45
N LEU A 300 -3.52 16.52 6.76
CA LEU A 300 -2.31 17.10 7.37
C LEU A 300 -2.48 18.57 7.77
N GLN A 301 -3.33 19.33 7.08
CA GLN A 301 -3.72 20.69 7.48
C GLN A 301 -4.62 20.67 8.73
N THR A 302 -5.47 19.64 8.84
CA THR A 302 -6.38 19.44 9.97
C THR A 302 -5.63 18.97 11.21
N TRP A 303 -4.71 18.00 11.07
CA TRP A 303 -4.00 17.34 12.15
C TRP A 303 -2.50 17.70 12.13
N LYS A 304 -2.20 18.93 12.55
CA LYS A 304 -0.89 19.60 12.36
C LYS A 304 0.28 18.92 13.06
N PHE A 305 0.02 18.08 14.07
CA PHE A 305 1.06 17.31 14.77
C PHE A 305 1.75 16.27 13.88
N PHE A 306 1.09 15.78 12.81
CA PHE A 306 1.68 14.86 11.85
C PHE A 306 2.75 15.52 10.98
N ASP A 307 3.88 14.85 10.79
CA ASP A 307 5.09 15.33 10.13
C ASP A 307 5.30 14.78 8.71
N GLY A 308 4.29 14.13 8.13
CA GLY A 308 4.44 13.49 6.82
C GLY A 308 3.28 12.57 6.49
N VAL A 309 3.53 11.62 5.60
CA VAL A 309 2.63 10.48 5.33
C VAL A 309 3.46 9.22 5.08
N ASP A 310 2.99 8.10 5.59
CA ASP A 310 3.51 6.77 5.31
C ASP A 310 2.46 6.01 4.51
N ILE A 311 2.86 5.39 3.40
CA ILE A 311 1.98 4.59 2.56
C ILE A 311 2.29 3.12 2.77
N ASP A 312 1.32 2.37 3.27
CA ASP A 312 1.47 0.94 3.52
C ASP A 312 0.50 0.18 2.62
N TRP A 313 0.82 0.14 1.32
CA TRP A 313 0.04 -0.62 0.35
C TRP A 313 0.53 -2.07 0.31
N GLU A 314 -0.33 -2.97 0.80
CA GLU A 314 -0.07 -4.41 0.84
C GLU A 314 -0.93 -5.20 -0.18
N PHE A 315 -0.41 -5.57 -1.36
CA PHE A 315 0.82 -5.10 -2.02
C PHE A 315 0.55 -4.77 -3.49
N PRO A 316 1.31 -3.84 -4.11
CA PRO A 316 1.31 -3.69 -5.57
C PRO A 316 1.58 -5.03 -6.27
N GLY A 317 0.67 -5.43 -7.18
CA GLY A 317 0.71 -6.73 -7.86
C GLY A 317 -0.10 -7.84 -7.17
N GLY A 318 -0.67 -7.57 -5.99
CA GLY A 318 -1.52 -8.50 -5.24
C GLY A 318 -0.76 -9.27 -4.15
N GLY A 319 -1.37 -10.34 -3.64
CA GLY A 319 -0.80 -11.14 -2.54
C GLY A 319 -0.98 -10.54 -1.14
N GLY A 320 -1.86 -9.53 -1.01
CA GLY A 320 -2.38 -9.04 0.26
C GLY A 320 -3.61 -9.83 0.74
N GLU A 321 -4.36 -9.27 1.69
CA GLU A 321 -5.54 -9.92 2.30
C GLU A 321 -6.63 -10.28 1.29
N ASN A 322 -6.86 -9.43 0.27
CA ASN A 322 -7.84 -9.70 -0.77
C ASN A 322 -7.21 -10.44 -1.96
N PRO A 323 -7.45 -11.76 -2.13
CA PRO A 323 -6.85 -12.53 -3.22
C PRO A 323 -7.42 -12.17 -4.60
N ALA A 324 -8.50 -11.38 -4.67
CA ALA A 324 -9.11 -10.96 -5.93
C ALA A 324 -8.48 -9.67 -6.50
N LEU A 325 -7.60 -9.01 -5.74
CA LEU A 325 -6.96 -7.75 -6.13
C LEU A 325 -5.49 -7.96 -6.48
N GLY A 326 -4.96 -7.08 -7.33
CA GLY A 326 -3.59 -7.14 -7.85
C GLY A 326 -3.54 -7.06 -9.38
N SER A 327 -2.63 -6.25 -9.90
CA SER A 327 -2.35 -6.15 -11.33
C SER A 327 -0.92 -5.71 -11.61
N THR A 328 -0.40 -6.03 -12.80
CA THR A 328 0.93 -5.55 -13.22
C THR A 328 1.01 -4.02 -13.37
N ALA A 329 -0.13 -3.34 -13.50
CA ALA A 329 -0.20 -1.87 -13.56
C ALA A 329 -0.05 -1.19 -12.19
N ASP A 330 -0.06 -1.97 -11.10
CA ASP A 330 0.03 -1.44 -9.75
C ASP A 330 1.40 -0.82 -9.47
N GLY A 331 2.48 -1.36 -10.05
CA GLY A 331 3.83 -0.80 -9.95
C GLY A 331 3.92 0.63 -10.48
N ASP A 332 3.40 0.87 -11.69
CA ASP A 332 3.33 2.22 -12.28
C ASP A 332 2.44 3.15 -11.44
N THR A 333 1.34 2.62 -10.91
CA THR A 333 0.41 3.37 -10.06
C THR A 333 1.09 3.79 -8.75
N TYR A 334 1.87 2.91 -8.15
CA TYR A 334 2.64 3.18 -6.93
C TYR A 334 3.65 4.32 -7.16
N VAL A 335 4.43 4.28 -8.24
CA VAL A 335 5.40 5.34 -8.57
C VAL A 335 4.71 6.69 -8.80
N GLN A 336 3.59 6.70 -9.51
CA GLN A 336 2.78 7.90 -9.73
C GLN A 336 2.22 8.46 -8.41
N LEU A 337 1.72 7.59 -7.54
CA LEU A 337 1.20 7.97 -6.24
C LEU A 337 2.27 8.64 -5.38
N MET A 338 3.47 8.04 -5.28
CA MET A 338 4.59 8.63 -4.52
C MET A 338 4.98 10.02 -5.07
N LYS A 339 5.03 10.17 -6.40
CA LYS A 339 5.33 11.45 -7.06
C LYS A 339 4.30 12.53 -6.73
N GLU A 340 3.01 12.20 -6.83
CA GLU A 340 1.91 13.12 -6.59
C GLU A 340 1.84 13.52 -5.10
N LEU A 341 2.03 12.57 -4.18
CA LEU A 341 2.15 12.84 -2.75
C LEU A 341 3.35 13.75 -2.44
N ARG A 342 4.54 13.47 -2.97
CA ARG A 342 5.72 14.32 -2.74
C ARG A 342 5.51 15.74 -3.26
N THR A 343 4.86 15.87 -4.41
CA THR A 343 4.50 17.19 -4.98
C THR A 343 3.56 17.93 -4.03
N MET A 344 2.50 17.27 -3.58
CA MET A 344 1.55 17.82 -2.61
C MET A 344 2.23 18.25 -1.29
N LEU A 345 3.12 17.42 -0.75
CA LEU A 345 3.85 17.72 0.48
C LEU A 345 4.84 18.88 0.31
N ASN A 346 5.44 19.06 -0.87
CA ASN A 346 6.28 20.22 -1.17
C ASN A 346 5.47 21.52 -1.20
N GLU A 347 4.27 21.49 -1.80
CA GLU A 347 3.35 22.63 -1.74
C GLU A 347 2.94 22.94 -0.29
N LEU A 348 2.61 21.92 0.49
CA LEU A 348 2.24 22.09 1.89
C LEU A 348 3.41 22.65 2.71
N SER A 349 4.64 22.17 2.46
CA SER A 349 5.86 22.70 3.09
C SER A 349 6.05 24.18 2.80
N ALA A 350 5.83 24.61 1.55
CA ALA A 350 5.91 26.02 1.17
C ALA A 350 4.83 26.88 1.84
N GLN A 351 3.65 26.31 2.12
CA GLN A 351 2.55 27.01 2.80
C GLN A 351 2.76 27.14 4.30
N THR A 352 3.27 26.10 4.96
CA THR A 352 3.34 26.04 6.43
C THR A 352 4.74 26.32 7.00
N GLY A 353 5.78 26.27 6.17
CA GLY A 353 7.18 26.32 6.60
C GLY A 353 7.67 25.05 7.30
N LYS A 354 6.84 24.00 7.37
CA LYS A 354 7.18 22.70 7.95
C LYS A 354 7.76 21.77 6.88
N THR A 355 8.78 20.99 7.22
CA THR A 355 9.24 19.88 6.37
C THR A 355 8.36 18.66 6.61
N TYR A 356 7.80 18.09 5.55
CA TYR A 356 7.03 16.85 5.61
C TYR A 356 7.76 15.68 4.96
N GLU A 357 7.78 14.55 5.64
CA GLU A 357 8.34 13.28 5.16
C GLU A 357 7.32 12.48 4.34
N LEU A 358 7.82 11.71 3.37
CA LEU A 358 7.07 10.68 2.66
C LEU A 358 7.80 9.36 2.80
N SER A 359 7.15 8.37 3.41
CA SER A 359 7.68 7.01 3.52
C SER A 359 6.71 5.98 2.96
N SER A 360 7.17 4.74 2.85
CA SER A 360 6.30 3.60 2.59
C SER A 360 6.84 2.35 3.26
N ALA A 361 5.95 1.56 3.84
CA ALA A 361 6.22 0.18 4.21
C ALA A 361 5.98 -0.76 3.03
N ILE A 362 6.91 -1.69 2.82
CA ILE A 362 6.90 -2.61 1.67
C ILE A 362 7.25 -4.03 2.12
N SER A 363 6.73 -5.03 1.39
CA SER A 363 7.14 -6.43 1.57
C SER A 363 8.64 -6.62 1.37
N ALA A 364 9.23 -7.54 2.14
CA ALA A 364 10.61 -7.99 1.97
C ALA A 364 10.78 -9.19 1.02
N GLY A 365 9.70 -9.76 0.48
CA GLY A 365 9.74 -10.82 -0.52
C GLY A 365 10.14 -10.30 -1.90
N ARG A 366 11.16 -10.89 -2.52
CA ARG A 366 11.65 -10.49 -3.85
C ARG A 366 10.56 -10.54 -4.92
N ASP A 367 9.69 -11.55 -4.87
CA ASP A 367 8.53 -11.70 -5.75
C ASP A 367 7.58 -10.50 -5.74
N LYS A 368 7.56 -9.73 -4.64
CA LYS A 368 6.75 -8.51 -4.50
C LYS A 368 7.58 -7.26 -4.78
N ILE A 369 8.85 -7.25 -4.37
CA ILE A 369 9.77 -6.14 -4.64
C ILE A 369 9.93 -5.94 -6.16
N ASP A 370 10.02 -7.02 -6.93
CA ASP A 370 10.19 -6.98 -8.38
C ASP A 370 8.93 -6.47 -9.13
N ASN A 371 7.79 -6.29 -8.46
CA ASN A 371 6.57 -5.70 -9.05
C ASN A 371 6.61 -4.16 -9.11
N VAL A 372 7.55 -3.50 -8.43
CA VAL A 372 7.63 -2.04 -8.33
C VAL A 372 9.03 -1.57 -8.70
N ASP A 373 9.13 -0.54 -9.53
CA ASP A 373 10.39 0.14 -9.80
C ASP A 373 10.74 1.09 -8.64
N TYR A 374 11.39 0.56 -7.60
CA TYR A 374 11.85 1.37 -6.48
C TYR A 374 13.01 2.29 -6.86
N SER A 375 13.72 2.01 -7.94
CA SER A 375 14.76 2.90 -8.48
C SER A 375 14.15 4.24 -8.91
N ALA A 376 12.94 4.20 -9.50
CA ALA A 376 12.17 5.37 -9.86
C ALA A 376 11.43 5.98 -8.65
N ALA A 377 10.80 5.16 -7.81
CA ALA A 377 10.01 5.64 -6.68
C ALA A 377 10.85 6.36 -5.61
N GLN A 378 12.08 5.88 -5.35
CA GLN A 378 12.88 6.34 -4.21
C GLN A 378 13.11 7.86 -4.21
N GLN A 379 13.15 8.52 -5.37
CA GLN A 379 13.42 9.97 -5.44
C GLN A 379 12.36 10.81 -4.72
N TYR A 380 11.17 10.25 -4.50
CA TYR A 380 10.05 10.91 -3.86
C TYR A 380 9.96 10.62 -2.36
N MET A 381 10.69 9.61 -1.87
CA MET A 381 10.54 9.06 -0.53
C MET A 381 11.77 9.39 0.34
N ASP A 382 11.54 9.65 1.62
CA ASP A 382 12.58 9.82 2.63
C ASP A 382 13.05 8.45 3.15
N HIS A 383 12.10 7.54 3.44
CA HIS A 383 12.35 6.21 4.00
C HIS A 383 11.52 5.12 3.31
N ILE A 384 12.10 3.92 3.20
CA ILE A 384 11.45 2.68 2.78
C ILE A 384 11.54 1.72 3.96
N PHE A 385 10.41 1.47 4.62
CA PHE A 385 10.31 0.53 5.74
C PHE A 385 10.16 -0.89 5.18
N LEU A 386 11.26 -1.63 5.12
CA LEU A 386 11.30 -3.00 4.61
C LEU A 386 10.75 -3.95 5.67
N MET A 387 9.54 -4.47 5.46
CA MET A 387 8.85 -5.40 6.37
C MET A 387 9.50 -6.79 6.34
N SER A 388 10.71 -6.87 6.89
CA SER A 388 11.55 -8.07 6.97
C SER A 388 11.13 -9.00 8.12
N TYR A 389 9.84 -9.29 8.17
CA TYR A 389 9.16 -10.18 9.09
C TYR A 389 8.00 -10.86 8.33
N ASP A 390 7.25 -11.73 9.00
CA ASP A 390 6.14 -12.48 8.40
C ASP A 390 6.53 -13.39 7.22
N PHE A 391 7.80 -13.78 7.12
CA PHE A 391 8.28 -14.73 6.11
C PHE A 391 7.61 -16.10 6.23
N TYR A 392 7.30 -16.50 7.46
CA TYR A 392 6.65 -17.76 7.78
C TYR A 392 5.68 -17.56 8.94
N GLY A 393 4.60 -18.34 8.96
CA GLY A 393 3.61 -18.30 10.03
C GLY A 393 2.54 -19.36 9.86
N ALA A 394 1.58 -19.36 10.79
CA ALA A 394 0.49 -20.33 10.82
C ALA A 394 -0.45 -20.30 9.60
N PHE A 395 -0.32 -19.30 8.73
CA PHE A 395 -0.95 -19.29 7.40
C PHE A 395 -0.48 -20.46 6.51
N SER A 396 0.67 -21.08 6.80
CA SER A 396 1.10 -22.36 6.22
C SER A 396 1.38 -23.37 7.32
N LEU A 397 0.72 -24.54 7.28
CA LEU A 397 0.95 -25.64 8.23
C LEU A 397 1.98 -26.66 7.73
N THR A 398 2.45 -26.52 6.49
CA THR A 398 3.36 -27.46 5.83
C THR A 398 4.71 -26.85 5.50
N THR A 399 4.81 -25.53 5.47
CA THR A 399 6.07 -24.80 5.22
C THR A 399 6.41 -23.97 6.45
N LEU A 400 7.23 -24.54 7.33
CA LEU A 400 7.69 -23.87 8.54
C LEU A 400 9.04 -23.21 8.28
N GLY A 401 9.35 -22.14 9.02
CA GLY A 401 10.62 -21.43 8.89
C GLY A 401 10.71 -20.26 9.88
N HIS A 402 11.82 -19.54 9.82
CA HIS A 402 12.04 -18.36 10.68
C HIS A 402 11.29 -17.15 10.15
N GLN A 403 10.39 -16.58 10.95
CA GLN A 403 9.47 -15.53 10.45
C GLN A 403 10.16 -14.20 10.14
N THR A 404 11.36 -13.94 10.69
CA THR A 404 12.04 -12.64 10.59
C THR A 404 13.58 -12.74 10.56
N ALA A 405 14.10 -13.86 10.07
CA ALA A 405 15.55 -14.11 10.06
C ALA A 405 16.34 -13.09 9.20
N LEU A 406 17.61 -12.88 9.58
CA LEU A 406 18.54 -12.07 8.79
C LEU A 406 18.98 -12.82 7.52
N TYR A 407 19.35 -14.10 7.67
CA TYR A 407 19.84 -14.98 6.61
C TYR A 407 19.12 -16.33 6.58
N GLY A 408 19.43 -17.17 5.59
CA GLY A 408 18.96 -18.56 5.53
C GLY A 408 19.57 -19.43 6.63
N SER A 409 18.80 -20.39 7.12
CA SER A 409 19.27 -21.39 8.10
C SER A 409 20.32 -22.32 7.49
N ALA A 410 21.19 -22.91 8.32
CA ALA A 410 22.17 -23.88 7.83
C ALA A 410 21.54 -25.14 7.21
N SER A 411 20.34 -25.53 7.68
CA SER A 411 19.58 -26.68 7.15
C SER A 411 18.85 -26.36 5.84
N LYS A 412 18.64 -25.08 5.53
CA LYS A 412 18.02 -24.58 4.30
C LYS A 412 18.65 -23.23 3.90
N PRO A 413 19.89 -23.24 3.37
CA PRO A 413 20.62 -22.01 3.03
C PRO A 413 20.02 -21.28 1.82
N ASP A 414 19.20 -21.97 1.02
CA ASP A 414 18.49 -21.50 -0.17
C ASP A 414 17.10 -20.91 0.14
N THR A 415 16.81 -20.57 1.40
CA THR A 415 15.55 -19.89 1.77
C THR A 415 15.39 -18.56 1.03
N ASP A 416 14.32 -18.44 0.24
CA ASP A 416 14.04 -17.24 -0.56
C ASP A 416 13.75 -16.00 0.31
N TYR A 417 12.97 -16.18 1.38
CA TYR A 417 12.50 -15.09 2.24
C TYR A 417 13.44 -14.88 3.44
N THR A 418 14.33 -13.89 3.31
CA THR A 418 15.22 -13.43 4.38
C THR A 418 15.35 -11.90 4.33
N THR A 419 15.77 -11.30 5.44
CA THR A 419 16.05 -9.85 5.47
C THR A 419 17.13 -9.48 4.43
N ASP A 420 18.22 -10.26 4.36
CA ASP A 420 19.30 -9.98 3.42
C ASP A 420 18.83 -10.04 1.97
N HIS A 421 18.05 -11.06 1.58
CA HIS A 421 17.52 -11.14 0.21
C HIS A 421 16.61 -9.96 -0.15
N GLY A 422 15.75 -9.52 0.77
CA GLY A 422 14.91 -8.33 0.56
C GLY A 422 15.74 -7.06 0.38
N VAL A 423 16.77 -6.87 1.20
CA VAL A 423 17.72 -5.74 1.06
C VAL A 423 18.49 -5.83 -0.24
N GLN A 424 19.06 -6.98 -0.60
CA GLN A 424 19.79 -7.15 -1.84
C GLN A 424 18.89 -6.95 -3.07
N ALA A 425 17.62 -7.34 -3.02
CA ALA A 425 16.67 -7.07 -4.11
C ALA A 425 16.53 -5.56 -4.37
N LEU A 426 16.29 -4.76 -3.33
CA LEU A 426 16.22 -3.29 -3.45
C LEU A 426 17.54 -2.69 -3.94
N LEU A 427 18.67 -3.12 -3.36
CA LEU A 427 19.99 -2.65 -3.78
C LEU A 427 20.29 -3.01 -5.25
N SER A 428 19.85 -4.19 -5.72
CA SER A 428 20.02 -4.62 -7.11
C SER A 428 19.19 -3.81 -8.10
N GLN A 429 18.06 -3.25 -7.67
CA GLN A 429 17.30 -2.27 -8.44
C GLN A 429 17.96 -0.87 -8.43
N GLY A 430 18.95 -0.61 -7.57
CA GLY A 430 19.61 0.68 -7.44
C GLY A 430 19.01 1.60 -6.38
N VAL A 431 18.26 1.05 -5.41
CA VAL A 431 17.80 1.82 -4.25
C VAL A 431 18.98 2.26 -3.40
N THR A 432 19.00 3.54 -3.02
CA THR A 432 20.04 4.09 -2.15
C THR A 432 19.99 3.42 -0.77
N PRO A 433 21.09 2.82 -0.27
CA PRO A 433 21.10 2.07 0.99
C PRO A 433 20.49 2.84 2.17
N GLY A 434 20.84 4.11 2.32
CA GLY A 434 20.38 4.98 3.41
C GLY A 434 18.86 5.23 3.47
N LYS A 435 18.09 4.85 2.44
CA LYS A 435 16.62 4.90 2.47
C LYS A 435 15.98 3.64 3.04
N ILE A 436 16.67 2.52 3.02
CA ILE A 436 16.14 1.22 3.44
C ILE A 436 16.21 1.14 4.98
N VAL A 437 15.07 0.95 5.64
CA VAL A 437 14.97 0.80 7.09
C VAL A 437 14.50 -0.62 7.37
N VAL A 438 15.31 -1.41 8.08
CA VAL A 438 15.07 -2.85 8.29
C VAL A 438 14.06 -3.08 9.42
N GLY A 439 13.15 -4.03 9.23
CA GLY A 439 12.10 -4.40 10.19
C GLY A 439 12.57 -5.34 11.29
N ALA A 440 12.17 -5.04 12.53
CA ALA A 440 12.25 -5.91 13.70
C ALA A 440 10.85 -6.30 14.18
N ALA A 441 10.63 -7.58 14.48
CA ALA A 441 9.34 -8.05 14.96
C ALA A 441 9.28 -8.03 16.49
N MET A 442 8.38 -7.23 17.07
CA MET A 442 8.08 -7.24 18.51
C MET A 442 7.07 -8.35 18.88
N TYR A 443 6.96 -9.39 18.05
CA TYR A 443 6.08 -10.53 18.21
C TYR A 443 6.74 -11.79 17.64
N GLY A 444 6.23 -12.94 18.04
CA GLY A 444 6.53 -14.24 17.45
C GLY A 444 5.36 -14.78 16.65
N ARG A 445 5.66 -15.55 15.61
CA ARG A 445 4.69 -16.41 14.92
C ARG A 445 4.94 -17.85 15.29
N GLY A 446 3.87 -18.62 15.43
CA GLY A 446 4.03 -20.01 15.86
C GLY A 446 2.94 -20.99 15.45
N TRP A 447 3.31 -22.25 15.61
CA TRP A 447 2.52 -23.42 15.27
C TRP A 447 2.40 -24.34 16.48
N THR A 448 1.37 -25.19 16.47
CA THR A 448 1.18 -26.27 17.44
C THR A 448 1.14 -27.63 16.75
N GLY A 449 1.42 -28.69 17.51
CA GLY A 449 1.40 -30.07 17.04
C GLY A 449 2.43 -30.38 15.95
N VAL A 450 3.56 -29.66 15.93
CA VAL A 450 4.65 -29.91 14.98
C VAL A 450 5.22 -31.30 15.18
N LYS A 451 5.28 -32.08 14.11
CA LYS A 451 5.73 -33.48 14.10
C LYS A 451 6.43 -33.83 12.80
N ASN A 452 6.96 -35.06 12.72
CA ASN A 452 7.64 -35.61 11.54
C ASN A 452 8.85 -34.80 11.05
N PHE A 453 9.52 -34.08 11.96
CA PHE A 453 10.72 -33.32 11.66
C PHE A 453 11.98 -34.22 11.65
N GLN A 454 12.98 -33.86 10.86
CA GLN A 454 14.27 -34.53 10.78
C GLN A 454 15.36 -33.73 11.52
N ASN A 455 16.49 -34.39 11.80
CA ASN A 455 17.72 -33.75 12.32
C ASN A 455 17.55 -32.89 13.59
N ASN A 456 16.50 -33.16 14.40
CA ASN A 456 16.17 -32.37 15.59
C ASN A 456 15.88 -30.88 15.29
N ASP A 457 15.46 -30.58 14.05
CA ASP A 457 15.09 -29.26 13.56
C ASP A 457 13.57 -29.21 13.32
N PRO A 458 12.78 -28.63 14.25
CA PRO A 458 11.32 -28.57 14.14
C PRO A 458 10.81 -27.92 12.86
N PHE A 459 11.59 -27.04 12.21
CA PHE A 459 11.19 -26.38 10.97
C PHE A 459 11.09 -27.33 9.77
N THR A 460 11.67 -28.52 9.85
CA THR A 460 11.58 -29.56 8.81
C THR A 460 10.30 -30.41 8.91
N GLY A 461 9.52 -30.22 9.98
CA GLY A 461 8.27 -30.94 10.21
C GLY A 461 7.04 -30.29 9.58
N THR A 462 5.87 -30.77 10.01
CA THR A 462 4.57 -30.15 9.68
C THR A 462 3.74 -29.94 10.94
N ALA A 463 2.93 -28.89 10.93
CA ALA A 463 2.08 -28.48 12.05
C ALA A 463 0.63 -28.95 11.88
N THR A 464 -0.15 -28.92 12.96
CA THR A 464 -1.60 -29.19 12.92
C THR A 464 -2.45 -27.93 13.07
N GLY A 465 -1.87 -26.80 13.45
CA GLY A 465 -2.58 -25.54 13.58
C GLY A 465 -1.70 -24.41 14.12
N PRO A 466 -2.27 -23.20 14.27
CA PRO A 466 -1.61 -22.09 14.96
C PRO A 466 -1.40 -22.42 16.43
N THR A 467 -0.31 -21.92 17.02
CA THR A 467 -0.17 -21.87 18.48
C THR A 467 -1.23 -20.95 19.09
N ALA A 468 -1.58 -21.17 20.36
CA ALA A 468 -2.37 -20.19 21.11
C ALA A 468 -1.61 -18.86 21.18
N GLY A 469 -2.25 -17.79 20.69
CA GLY A 469 -1.65 -16.46 20.66
C GLY A 469 -2.01 -15.58 21.84
N THR A 470 -1.44 -14.37 21.89
CA THR A 470 -1.74 -13.38 22.94
C THR A 470 -3.11 -12.74 22.73
N TRP A 471 -3.36 -12.30 21.49
CA TRP A 471 -4.59 -11.60 21.08
C TRP A 471 -5.31 -12.32 19.94
N GLU A 472 -4.54 -12.96 19.06
CA GLU A 472 -5.02 -13.72 17.90
C GLU A 472 -4.18 -14.98 17.71
N ASN A 473 -4.79 -16.04 17.18
CA ASN A 473 -4.12 -17.34 17.05
C ASN A 473 -2.90 -17.26 16.13
N GLY A 474 -1.80 -17.90 16.54
CA GLY A 474 -0.57 -17.99 15.76
C GLY A 474 0.38 -16.80 15.94
N ILE A 475 0.00 -15.76 16.69
CA ILE A 475 0.82 -14.58 16.98
C ILE A 475 0.92 -14.37 18.49
N LEU A 476 2.14 -14.20 19.00
CA LEU A 476 2.40 -13.90 20.41
C LEU A 476 3.22 -12.62 20.55
N ASP A 477 2.82 -11.74 21.45
CA ASP A 477 3.63 -10.58 21.82
C ASP A 477 5.01 -11.03 22.30
N TYR A 478 6.08 -10.30 21.96
CA TYR A 478 7.41 -10.60 22.47
C TYR A 478 7.43 -10.64 24.01
N ARG A 479 6.68 -9.74 24.67
CA ARG A 479 6.49 -9.76 26.14
C ARG A 479 5.98 -11.11 26.65
N GLN A 480 5.10 -11.80 25.92
CA GLN A 480 4.65 -13.15 26.29
C GLN A 480 5.71 -14.20 25.95
N VAL A 481 6.35 -14.10 24.78
CA VAL A 481 7.44 -15.01 24.39
C VAL A 481 8.58 -14.98 25.42
N ALA A 482 8.95 -13.81 25.94
CA ALA A 482 9.96 -13.66 26.99
C ALA A 482 9.58 -14.39 28.29
N LYS A 483 8.30 -14.41 28.66
CA LYS A 483 7.79 -15.19 29.80
C LYS A 483 7.84 -16.69 29.53
N LEU A 484 7.50 -17.13 28.31
CA LEU A 484 7.57 -18.53 27.90
C LEU A 484 9.02 -19.03 27.89
N LYS A 485 9.96 -18.22 27.42
CA LYS A 485 11.40 -18.51 27.43
C LYS A 485 11.94 -18.80 28.84
N ALA A 486 11.38 -18.15 29.87
CA ALA A 486 11.77 -18.38 31.26
C ALA A 486 11.18 -19.67 31.87
N ASN A 487 10.22 -20.32 31.20
CA ASN A 487 9.62 -21.57 31.64
C ASN A 487 10.44 -22.77 31.14
N SER A 488 10.77 -23.70 32.04
CA SER A 488 11.56 -24.91 31.76
C SER A 488 10.95 -25.86 30.73
N ASP A 489 9.65 -25.79 30.48
CA ASP A 489 8.98 -26.59 29.44
C ASP A 489 9.38 -26.17 28.03
N TRP A 490 9.87 -24.93 27.87
CA TRP A 490 10.25 -24.36 26.58
C TRP A 490 11.77 -24.40 26.41
N GLN A 491 12.20 -24.89 25.25
CA GLN A 491 13.60 -24.90 24.85
C GLN A 491 13.87 -23.66 24.01
N TYR A 492 14.70 -22.75 24.52
CA TYR A 492 15.27 -21.67 23.72
C TYR A 492 16.37 -22.23 22.82
N LYS A 493 16.27 -21.93 21.53
CA LYS A 493 17.31 -22.23 20.55
C LYS A 493 17.59 -20.97 19.73
N TYR A 494 18.83 -20.85 19.27
CA TYR A 494 19.28 -19.76 18.42
C TYR A 494 20.01 -20.33 17.20
N ASP A 495 19.48 -20.05 16.01
CA ASP A 495 20.12 -20.38 14.75
C ASP A 495 21.14 -19.28 14.41
N ALA A 496 22.42 -19.57 14.62
CA ALA A 496 23.49 -18.62 14.38
C ALA A 496 23.78 -18.37 12.89
N ALA A 497 23.35 -19.26 11.98
CA ALA A 497 23.51 -19.04 10.55
C ALA A 497 22.44 -18.07 10.04
N ALA A 498 21.20 -18.24 10.50
CA ALA A 498 20.09 -17.35 10.17
C ALA A 498 20.06 -16.04 10.99
N GLU A 499 20.81 -16.01 12.10
CA GLU A 499 20.71 -15.02 13.19
C GLU A 499 19.27 -14.88 13.70
N ALA A 500 18.64 -16.02 14.04
CA ALA A 500 17.22 -16.09 14.40
C ALA A 500 16.95 -16.99 15.62
N PRO A 501 16.24 -16.51 16.66
CA PRO A 501 15.80 -17.33 17.78
C PRO A 501 14.49 -18.08 17.50
N TYR A 502 14.29 -19.17 18.22
CA TYR A 502 13.00 -19.83 18.32
C TYR A 502 12.82 -20.54 19.67
N LEU A 503 11.57 -20.69 20.10
CA LEU A 503 11.19 -21.52 21.23
C LEU A 503 10.53 -22.80 20.74
N TRP A 504 10.90 -23.92 21.37
CA TRP A 504 10.36 -25.24 21.07
C TRP A 504 9.84 -25.91 22.34
N LYS A 505 8.58 -26.35 22.34
CA LYS A 505 7.98 -27.15 23.42
C LYS A 505 7.72 -28.57 22.95
N PRO A 506 8.62 -29.54 23.22
CA PRO A 506 8.51 -30.90 22.68
C PRO A 506 7.22 -31.63 23.06
N SER A 507 6.66 -31.36 24.26
CA SER A 507 5.50 -32.08 24.79
C SER A 507 4.22 -31.86 24.00
N THR A 508 4.06 -30.68 23.40
CA THR A 508 2.86 -30.24 22.67
C THR A 508 3.15 -29.99 21.20
N GLY A 509 4.43 -29.96 20.82
CA GLY A 509 4.84 -29.60 19.47
C GLY A 509 4.64 -28.11 19.17
N ASP A 510 4.68 -27.24 20.19
CA ASP A 510 4.60 -25.80 19.97
C ASP A 510 5.95 -25.25 19.53
N LEU A 511 5.95 -24.52 18.42
CA LEU A 511 7.11 -23.89 17.81
C LEU A 511 6.82 -22.40 17.60
N ILE A 512 7.66 -21.53 18.14
CA ILE A 512 7.52 -20.07 18.01
C ILE A 512 8.83 -19.49 17.49
N THR A 513 8.79 -18.83 16.34
CA THR A 513 9.91 -18.04 15.78
C THR A 513 9.62 -16.56 15.96
N TYR A 514 10.65 -15.77 16.30
CA TYR A 514 10.50 -14.38 16.74
C TYR A 514 11.83 -13.63 16.60
N ASP A 515 11.86 -12.36 16.95
CA ASP A 515 13.08 -11.59 17.18
C ASP A 515 13.39 -11.50 18.67
N ASP A 516 14.66 -11.63 19.07
CA ASP A 516 15.11 -11.37 20.44
C ASP A 516 16.23 -10.32 20.46
N ASN A 517 16.74 -10.00 21.66
CA ASN A 517 17.83 -9.05 21.80
C ASN A 517 19.02 -9.34 20.87
N ARG A 518 19.38 -10.62 20.69
CA ARG A 518 20.55 -11.00 19.90
C ARG A 518 20.30 -10.83 18.40
N SER A 519 19.17 -11.31 17.87
CA SER A 519 18.86 -11.15 16.44
C SER A 519 18.67 -9.68 16.06
N VAL A 520 18.07 -8.87 16.93
CA VAL A 520 17.87 -7.44 16.67
C VAL A 520 19.19 -6.67 16.71
N VAL A 521 20.11 -7.01 17.63
CA VAL A 521 21.49 -6.49 17.59
C VAL A 521 22.19 -6.89 16.29
N ALA A 522 22.00 -8.12 15.80
CA ALA A 522 22.56 -8.56 14.52
C ALA A 522 21.99 -7.75 13.34
N LYS A 523 20.68 -7.49 13.30
CA LYS A 523 20.04 -6.60 12.32
C LYS A 523 20.60 -5.17 12.39
N GLY A 524 20.80 -4.62 13.59
CA GLY A 524 21.42 -3.30 13.75
C GLY A 524 22.86 -3.24 13.22
N LYS A 525 23.68 -4.25 13.53
CA LYS A 525 25.03 -4.36 12.98
C LYS A 525 25.02 -4.52 11.46
N TYR A 526 24.09 -5.30 10.92
CA TYR A 526 23.88 -5.44 9.48
C TYR A 526 23.51 -4.10 8.84
N VAL A 527 22.63 -3.31 9.47
CA VAL A 527 22.26 -1.96 9.03
C VAL A 527 23.49 -1.05 8.96
N LEU A 528 24.34 -1.06 10.00
CA LEU A 528 25.58 -0.28 9.99
C LEU A 528 26.52 -0.76 8.87
N ALA A 529 26.74 -2.07 8.78
CA ALA A 529 27.62 -2.68 7.77
C ALA A 529 27.20 -2.43 6.33
N ASN A 530 25.90 -2.30 6.08
CA ASN A 530 25.34 -2.04 4.77
C ASN A 530 24.99 -0.56 4.54
N GLN A 531 25.31 0.32 5.49
CA GLN A 531 24.98 1.75 5.44
C GLN A 531 23.48 2.04 5.24
N LEU A 532 22.62 1.18 5.80
CA LEU A 532 21.17 1.31 5.69
C LEU A 532 20.64 2.47 6.57
N GLY A 533 19.39 2.84 6.37
CA GLY A 533 18.73 3.98 7.01
C GLY A 533 18.48 3.82 8.50
N GLY A 534 18.27 2.60 8.99
CA GLY A 534 18.01 2.33 10.41
C GLY A 534 17.20 1.06 10.65
N LEU A 535 16.54 1.01 11.80
CA LEU A 535 15.59 -0.03 12.16
C LEU A 535 14.20 0.57 12.43
N PHE A 536 13.15 -0.18 12.11
CA PHE A 536 11.80 0.07 12.60
C PHE A 536 11.19 -1.21 13.16
N ALA A 537 10.15 -1.08 14.00
CA ALA A 537 9.53 -2.22 14.66
C ALA A 537 8.00 -2.25 14.52
N TRP A 538 7.45 -3.46 14.41
CA TRP A 538 6.03 -3.75 14.53
C TRP A 538 5.80 -4.76 15.67
N GLU A 539 4.93 -4.52 16.66
CA GLU A 539 4.27 -3.27 17.06
C GLU A 539 4.70 -2.87 18.49
N ILE A 540 4.79 -1.57 18.77
CA ILE A 540 5.47 -1.04 19.98
C ILE A 540 4.87 -1.52 21.29
N ASP A 541 3.57 -1.84 21.31
CA ASP A 541 2.88 -2.31 22.49
C ASP A 541 3.25 -3.73 22.90
N ALA A 542 3.77 -4.54 21.97
CA ALA A 542 4.09 -5.95 22.20
C ALA A 542 5.48 -6.16 22.84
N ASP A 543 6.35 -5.14 22.82
CA ASP A 543 7.68 -5.17 23.43
C ASP A 543 7.64 -4.93 24.95
N ASN A 544 8.51 -5.59 25.70
CA ASN A 544 8.75 -5.32 27.13
C ASN A 544 9.89 -4.30 27.34
N GLY A 545 10.51 -3.81 26.26
CA GLY A 545 11.65 -2.90 26.23
C GLY A 545 12.95 -3.54 25.74
N ASP A 546 13.06 -4.87 25.74
CA ASP A 546 14.29 -5.54 25.31
C ASP A 546 14.55 -5.34 23.81
N ILE A 547 13.51 -5.37 22.98
CA ILE A 547 13.67 -5.24 21.52
C ILE A 547 14.06 -3.82 21.16
N LEU A 548 13.40 -2.80 21.72
CA LEU A 548 13.76 -1.41 21.46
C LEU A 548 15.17 -1.07 21.99
N ASN A 549 15.54 -1.59 23.17
CA ASN A 549 16.91 -1.46 23.67
C ASN A 549 17.91 -2.10 22.69
N ALA A 550 17.64 -3.31 22.20
CA ALA A 550 18.48 -4.01 21.23
C ALA A 550 18.62 -3.28 19.89
N MET A 551 17.57 -2.60 19.43
CA MET A 551 17.64 -1.73 18.24
C MET A 551 18.68 -0.62 18.45
N HIS A 552 18.68 0.03 19.61
CA HIS A 552 19.69 1.04 19.94
C HIS A 552 21.10 0.45 20.05
N GLU A 553 21.26 -0.67 20.76
CA GLU A 553 22.55 -1.34 20.94
C GLU A 553 23.14 -1.77 19.59
N GLY A 554 22.34 -2.40 18.72
CA GLY A 554 22.74 -2.82 17.39
C GLY A 554 23.14 -1.66 16.48
N LEU A 555 22.49 -0.49 16.64
CA LEU A 555 22.81 0.73 15.90
C LEU A 555 23.93 1.58 16.54
N GLY A 556 24.61 1.08 17.58
CA GLY A 556 25.77 1.76 18.19
C GLY A 556 25.42 2.87 19.18
N ASN A 557 24.20 2.91 19.70
CA ASN A 557 23.75 3.94 20.67
C ASN A 557 24.02 3.56 22.14
N GLY A 558 24.51 2.35 22.42
CA GLY A 558 24.79 1.83 23.77
C GLY A 558 25.99 2.45 24.50
N THR A 559 26.16 2.08 25.77
CA THR A 559 27.23 2.59 26.68
C THR A 559 28.46 1.66 26.75
N GLY A 560 28.41 0.48 26.13
CA GLY A 560 29.46 -0.54 26.23
C GLY A 560 30.25 -0.75 24.94
N GLY A 561 31.55 -0.42 24.99
CA GLY A 561 32.57 -0.82 24.02
C GLY A 561 32.68 0.10 22.81
N GLY A 562 33.85 0.72 22.63
CA GLY A 562 34.19 1.37 21.36
C GLY A 562 33.92 0.41 20.20
N THR A 563 33.47 0.96 19.07
CA THR A 563 33.21 0.23 17.83
C THR A 563 34.31 -0.80 17.61
N THR A 564 33.98 -2.08 17.86
CA THR A 564 34.88 -3.17 17.46
C THR A 564 34.90 -3.11 15.95
N ASN A 565 36.04 -2.73 15.38
CA ASN A 565 36.22 -2.62 13.94
C ASN A 565 35.66 -3.87 13.24
N LEU A 566 34.68 -3.67 12.37
CA LEU A 566 34.04 -4.73 11.61
C LEU A 566 34.80 -4.94 10.30
N ALA A 567 34.76 -6.17 9.76
CA ALA A 567 35.34 -6.42 8.46
C ALA A 567 34.56 -5.66 7.37
N PRO A 568 35.23 -5.20 6.31
CA PRO A 568 34.55 -4.54 5.20
C PRO A 568 33.64 -5.53 4.45
N LEU A 569 32.67 -5.02 3.71
CA LEU A 569 31.81 -5.81 2.83
C LEU A 569 32.23 -5.63 1.37
N ALA A 570 32.71 -6.73 0.77
CA ALA A 570 33.10 -6.76 -0.64
C ALA A 570 31.85 -6.85 -1.53
N SER A 571 31.81 -6.07 -2.60
CA SER A 571 30.84 -6.21 -3.69
C SER A 571 31.59 -6.17 -5.02
N ALA A 572 31.51 -7.24 -5.81
CA ALA A 572 32.23 -7.37 -7.08
C ALA A 572 31.39 -6.96 -8.31
N GLY A 573 30.19 -6.42 -8.11
CA GLY A 573 29.21 -6.16 -9.17
C GLY A 573 28.48 -7.41 -9.64
N THR A 574 27.59 -7.25 -10.63
CA THR A 574 26.80 -8.34 -11.22
C THR A 574 27.57 -9.07 -12.32
N ASN A 575 27.19 -10.32 -12.60
CA ASN A 575 27.75 -11.08 -13.72
C ASN A 575 27.51 -10.36 -15.06
N GLN A 576 28.49 -10.42 -15.95
CA GLN A 576 28.46 -9.70 -17.23
C GLN A 576 28.48 -10.69 -18.40
N ASN A 577 27.57 -10.51 -19.36
CA ASN A 577 27.61 -11.20 -20.65
C ASN A 577 27.95 -10.17 -21.73
N VAL A 578 29.01 -10.43 -22.48
CA VAL A 578 29.59 -9.48 -23.44
C VAL A 578 29.97 -10.21 -24.74
N THR A 579 30.14 -9.47 -25.82
CA THR A 579 30.69 -10.00 -27.09
C THR A 579 31.79 -9.07 -27.57
N GLY A 580 33.03 -9.56 -27.60
CA GLY A 580 34.19 -8.76 -28.03
C GLY A 580 34.16 -8.34 -29.51
N PRO A 581 35.00 -7.36 -29.91
CA PRO A 581 36.05 -6.75 -29.12
C PRO A 581 35.53 -5.57 -28.27
N LEU A 582 35.77 -5.58 -26.97
CA LEU A 582 35.44 -4.48 -26.05
C LEU A 582 36.28 -4.51 -24.78
N THR A 583 36.28 -3.39 -24.05
CA THR A 583 36.87 -3.28 -22.71
C THR A 583 35.79 -3.52 -21.65
N VAL A 584 35.94 -4.59 -20.87
CA VAL A 584 35.06 -4.92 -19.74
C VAL A 584 35.54 -4.16 -18.50
N THR A 585 34.60 -3.58 -17.74
CA THR A 585 34.89 -2.95 -16.44
C THR A 585 34.30 -3.80 -15.32
N LEU A 586 35.15 -4.25 -14.41
CA LEU A 586 34.77 -4.86 -13.14
C LEU A 586 34.59 -3.73 -12.12
N ASP A 587 33.41 -3.62 -11.50
CA ASP A 587 33.06 -2.50 -10.64
C ASP A 587 32.85 -2.95 -9.20
N GLY A 588 33.84 -2.65 -8.37
CA GLY A 588 33.88 -2.94 -6.94
C GLY A 588 33.48 -1.76 -6.07
N SER A 589 33.08 -0.64 -6.67
CA SER A 589 32.83 0.62 -5.94
C SER A 589 31.67 0.57 -4.95
N ALA A 590 30.82 -0.46 -5.03
CA ALA A 590 29.79 -0.76 -4.04
C ALA A 590 30.32 -1.50 -2.79
N SER A 591 31.62 -1.78 -2.70
CA SER A 591 32.23 -2.28 -1.48
C SER A 591 32.29 -1.18 -0.43
N ARG A 592 32.05 -1.53 0.84
CA ARG A 592 32.00 -0.54 1.92
C ARG A 592 32.51 -1.09 3.24
N ASP A 593 33.03 -0.20 4.05
CA ASP A 593 33.37 -0.47 5.43
C ASP A 593 32.20 -0.04 6.34
N PRO A 594 31.80 -0.84 7.35
CA PRO A 594 30.73 -0.50 8.29
C PRO A 594 30.98 0.81 9.05
N GLU A 595 32.24 1.12 9.33
CA GLU A 595 32.71 2.34 9.96
C GLU A 595 33.05 3.45 8.95
N ASN A 596 32.76 3.21 7.66
CA ASN A 596 33.07 4.10 6.55
C ASN A 596 34.58 4.40 6.41
N ALA A 597 35.44 3.47 6.84
CA ALA A 597 36.86 3.55 6.61
C ALA A 597 37.22 3.39 5.12
N ALA A 598 38.36 3.98 4.74
CA ALA A 598 38.84 3.92 3.36
C ALA A 598 39.30 2.49 3.03
N LEU A 599 38.74 1.92 1.96
CA LEU A 599 39.07 0.55 1.52
C LEU A 599 40.25 0.52 0.55
N THR A 600 41.04 -0.53 0.66
CA THR A 600 41.97 -0.98 -0.38
C THR A 600 41.34 -2.12 -1.18
N TYR A 601 41.60 -2.15 -2.49
CA TYR A 601 40.98 -3.09 -3.42
C TYR A 601 42.05 -4.00 -4.03
N LEU A 602 41.68 -5.25 -4.29
CA LEU A 602 42.52 -6.18 -5.01
C LEU A 602 41.66 -7.13 -5.85
N TRP A 603 41.74 -6.97 -7.16
CA TRP A 603 41.12 -7.85 -8.14
C TRP A 603 42.07 -8.95 -8.57
N THR A 604 41.58 -10.18 -8.58
CA THR A 604 42.33 -11.36 -9.02
C THR A 604 41.46 -12.20 -9.96
N LYS A 605 42.06 -12.76 -11.02
CA LYS A 605 41.40 -13.78 -11.81
C LYS A 605 41.49 -15.12 -11.09
N VAL A 606 40.36 -15.73 -10.80
CA VAL A 606 40.24 -17.07 -10.21
C VAL A 606 40.31 -18.15 -11.28
N SER A 607 39.56 -17.99 -12.37
CA SER A 607 39.50 -18.95 -13.48
C SER A 607 39.28 -18.27 -14.84
N GLY A 608 39.43 -19.02 -15.92
CA GLY A 608 39.27 -18.56 -17.31
C GLY A 608 40.58 -18.30 -18.05
N PRO A 609 40.51 -17.92 -19.35
CA PRO A 609 41.68 -17.64 -20.18
C PRO A 609 42.65 -16.61 -19.58
N ALA A 610 43.92 -16.63 -20.00
CA ALA A 610 44.91 -15.64 -19.58
C ALA A 610 44.46 -14.23 -19.97
N VAL A 611 44.54 -13.28 -19.02
CA VAL A 611 44.13 -11.89 -19.21
C VAL A 611 44.94 -10.98 -18.30
N THR A 612 45.18 -9.76 -18.74
CA THR A 612 45.81 -8.70 -17.94
C THR A 612 44.73 -7.74 -17.44
N LEU A 613 44.66 -7.57 -16.12
CA LEU A 613 43.82 -6.57 -15.49
C LEU A 613 44.58 -5.24 -15.40
N THR A 614 43.96 -4.16 -15.88
CA THR A 614 44.39 -2.79 -15.60
C THR A 614 43.63 -2.27 -14.38
N ASN A 615 44.29 -1.45 -13.55
CA ASN A 615 43.70 -0.91 -12.31
C ASN A 615 43.19 -1.98 -11.33
N ALA A 616 43.86 -3.13 -11.25
CA ALA A 616 43.48 -4.24 -10.38
C ALA A 616 43.47 -3.88 -8.87
N ASP A 617 44.14 -2.81 -8.48
CA ASP A 617 44.20 -2.27 -7.12
C ASP A 617 43.17 -1.15 -6.85
N LYS A 618 42.28 -0.88 -7.81
CA LYS A 618 41.24 0.16 -7.70
C LYS A 618 39.86 -0.46 -7.59
N ALA A 619 38.90 0.36 -7.16
CA ALA A 619 37.49 -0.01 -7.15
C ALA A 619 37.02 -0.50 -8.53
N LYS A 620 37.47 0.15 -9.62
CA LYS A 620 37.16 -0.25 -10.99
C LYS A 620 38.39 -0.81 -11.69
N ALA A 621 38.41 -2.12 -11.93
CA ALA A 621 39.42 -2.79 -12.74
C ALA A 621 38.89 -3.04 -14.15
N GLN A 622 39.77 -3.17 -15.14
CA GLN A 622 39.37 -3.37 -16.53
C GLN A 622 40.19 -4.47 -17.19
N PHE A 623 39.60 -5.10 -18.21
CA PHE A 623 40.32 -5.96 -19.14
C PHE A 623 39.69 -5.95 -20.52
N ASN A 624 40.45 -6.32 -21.53
CA ASN A 624 39.96 -6.40 -22.89
C ASN A 624 39.54 -7.84 -23.22
N VAL A 625 38.37 -7.97 -23.85
CA VAL A 625 37.94 -9.19 -24.52
C VAL A 625 38.02 -9.00 -26.02
N LEU A 626 38.44 -10.04 -26.74
CA LEU A 626 38.51 -10.07 -28.20
C LEU A 626 37.32 -10.84 -28.76
N THR A 627 37.12 -10.80 -30.08
CA THR A 627 36.22 -11.75 -30.74
C THR A 627 36.68 -13.18 -30.48
N THR A 628 35.72 -14.08 -30.24
CA THR A 628 36.01 -15.49 -29.97
C THR A 628 35.05 -16.38 -30.75
N ALA A 629 35.49 -17.59 -31.13
CA ALA A 629 34.70 -18.58 -31.84
C ALA A 629 34.00 -19.58 -30.92
N GLN A 630 34.28 -19.52 -29.61
CA GLN A 630 33.69 -20.33 -28.54
C GLN A 630 33.54 -19.46 -27.30
N ASP A 631 32.52 -19.72 -26.47
CA ASP A 631 32.29 -18.96 -25.25
C ASP A 631 33.50 -19.04 -24.32
N GLN A 632 33.90 -17.89 -23.78
CA GLN A 632 34.98 -17.77 -22.81
C GLN A 632 34.43 -17.23 -21.52
N VAL A 633 34.67 -17.93 -20.42
CA VAL A 633 34.21 -17.54 -19.07
C VAL A 633 35.41 -17.19 -18.21
N TRP A 634 35.36 -16.03 -17.54
CA TRP A 634 36.26 -15.64 -16.46
C TRP A 634 35.49 -15.54 -15.15
N VAL A 635 36.14 -15.94 -14.07
CA VAL A 635 35.70 -15.62 -12.71
C VAL A 635 36.77 -14.71 -12.08
N PHE A 636 36.35 -13.54 -11.61
CA PHE A 636 37.20 -12.60 -10.89
C PHE A 636 36.76 -12.52 -9.43
N GLN A 637 37.73 -12.42 -8.54
CA GLN A 637 37.51 -12.16 -7.12
C GLN A 637 38.03 -10.77 -6.77
N LEU A 638 37.15 -9.97 -6.17
CA LEU A 638 37.52 -8.77 -5.45
C LEU A 638 37.80 -9.12 -4.00
N LYS A 639 38.94 -8.68 -3.48
CA LYS A 639 39.21 -8.57 -2.04
C LYS A 639 39.23 -7.10 -1.67
N VAL A 640 38.50 -6.71 -0.62
CA VAL A 640 38.63 -5.39 -0.01
C VAL A 640 39.16 -5.51 1.41
N THR A 641 40.01 -4.58 1.83
CA THR A 641 40.64 -4.56 3.16
C THR A 641 40.57 -3.16 3.76
N ASP A 642 40.18 -3.09 5.02
CA ASP A 642 40.09 -1.84 5.79
C ASP A 642 41.48 -1.41 6.34
N PRO A 643 41.62 -0.19 6.91
CA PRO A 643 42.88 0.27 7.51
C PRO A 643 43.36 -0.55 8.73
N GLN A 644 42.48 -1.34 9.35
CA GLN A 644 42.74 -2.15 10.53
C GLN A 644 43.13 -3.59 10.17
N GLY A 645 43.13 -3.93 8.87
CA GLY A 645 43.59 -5.19 8.31
C GLY A 645 42.52 -6.27 8.17
N LEU A 646 41.25 -5.99 8.48
CA LEU A 646 40.17 -6.94 8.20
C LEU A 646 39.79 -6.87 6.72
N SER A 647 39.39 -8.01 6.16
CA SER A 647 39.11 -8.11 4.74
C SER A 647 37.93 -9.02 4.42
N ALA A 648 37.23 -8.73 3.34
CA ALA A 648 36.22 -9.60 2.74
C ALA A 648 36.46 -9.77 1.25
N THR A 649 35.79 -10.78 0.68
CA THR A 649 35.90 -11.12 -0.75
C THR A 649 34.54 -11.31 -1.40
N ALA A 650 34.42 -10.92 -2.67
CA ALA A 650 33.26 -11.18 -3.52
C ALA A 650 33.74 -11.62 -4.90
N GLN A 651 32.89 -12.35 -5.65
CA GLN A 651 33.23 -12.83 -7.00
C GLN A 651 32.22 -12.33 -8.04
N VAL A 652 32.70 -12.20 -9.27
CA VAL A 652 31.91 -11.85 -10.45
C VAL A 652 32.35 -12.70 -11.64
N GLN A 653 31.37 -13.19 -12.41
CA GLN A 653 31.61 -13.93 -13.64
C GLN A 653 31.46 -13.01 -14.86
N VAL A 654 32.37 -13.12 -15.82
CA VAL A 654 32.24 -12.49 -17.13
C VAL A 654 32.25 -13.58 -18.21
N THR A 655 31.22 -13.58 -19.06
CA THR A 655 31.11 -14.47 -20.22
C THR A 655 31.29 -13.65 -21.49
N ASN A 656 32.34 -13.92 -22.26
CA ASN A 656 32.49 -13.43 -23.63
C ASN A 656 31.93 -14.48 -24.59
N SER A 657 30.75 -14.22 -25.12
CA SER A 657 30.05 -15.14 -26.01
C SER A 657 30.73 -15.21 -27.38
N ALA A 658 30.70 -16.40 -27.98
CA ALA A 658 31.16 -16.59 -29.34
C ALA A 658 30.40 -15.70 -30.33
N VAL A 659 31.13 -15.07 -31.26
CA VAL A 659 30.49 -14.42 -32.41
C VAL A 659 29.96 -15.53 -33.31
N GLN A 660 28.67 -15.83 -33.21
CA GLN A 660 28.01 -16.75 -34.13
C GLN A 660 27.72 -16.02 -35.46
N ALA A 661 27.97 -16.70 -36.58
CA ALA A 661 27.48 -16.23 -37.87
C ALA A 661 25.94 -16.23 -37.84
N ASN A 662 25.34 -15.13 -38.31
CA ASN A 662 23.88 -15.00 -38.38
C ASN A 662 23.30 -16.13 -39.22
N GLN A 663 22.40 -16.91 -38.64
CA GLN A 663 21.60 -17.89 -39.34
C GLN A 663 20.22 -17.27 -39.57
N PRO A 664 19.72 -17.30 -40.82
CA PRO A 664 18.41 -16.71 -41.10
C PRO A 664 17.32 -17.41 -40.29
N PRO A 665 16.26 -16.69 -39.90
CA PRO A 665 15.18 -17.26 -39.11
C PRO A 665 14.48 -18.38 -39.89
N VAL A 666 14.01 -19.41 -39.19
CA VAL A 666 13.18 -20.47 -39.78
C VAL A 666 11.73 -20.14 -39.46
N VAL A 667 10.92 -19.96 -40.49
CA VAL A 667 9.47 -19.79 -40.35
C VAL A 667 8.72 -20.91 -41.04
N THR A 668 7.69 -21.41 -40.38
CA THR A 668 6.80 -22.44 -40.92
C THR A 668 5.35 -21.97 -40.89
N LEU A 669 4.65 -22.31 -41.97
CA LEU A 669 3.19 -22.20 -42.10
C LEU A 669 2.65 -23.53 -42.61
N PRO A 670 1.39 -23.87 -42.32
CA PRO A 670 0.73 -24.99 -42.97
C PRO A 670 0.74 -24.80 -44.49
N ALA A 671 1.01 -25.87 -45.25
CA ALA A 671 1.09 -25.82 -46.71
C ALA A 671 -0.27 -25.49 -47.36
N THR A 672 -1.35 -26.00 -46.77
CA THR A 672 -2.73 -25.74 -47.19
C THR A 672 -3.63 -25.57 -45.98
N MET A 673 -4.68 -24.77 -46.14
CA MET A 673 -5.71 -24.56 -45.12
C MET A 673 -7.02 -24.30 -45.84
N ALA A 674 -8.12 -24.86 -45.34
CA ALA A 674 -9.44 -24.63 -45.90
C ALA A 674 -10.33 -23.92 -44.89
N VAL A 675 -11.02 -22.87 -45.33
CA VAL A 675 -11.95 -22.08 -44.52
C VAL A 675 -13.22 -21.80 -45.30
N THR A 676 -14.29 -21.49 -44.60
CA THR A 676 -15.57 -21.11 -45.23
C THR A 676 -15.64 -19.60 -45.38
N ALA A 677 -16.16 -19.15 -46.52
CA ALA A 677 -16.40 -17.73 -46.81
C ALA A 677 -17.14 -17.02 -45.65
N GLY A 678 -16.66 -15.83 -45.26
CA GLY A 678 -17.24 -15.02 -44.20
C GLY A 678 -16.71 -15.28 -42.79
N ASN A 679 -15.99 -16.39 -42.56
CA ASN A 679 -15.41 -16.67 -41.24
C ASN A 679 -14.14 -15.84 -40.98
N THR A 680 -13.95 -15.45 -39.72
CA THR A 680 -12.68 -14.93 -39.20
C THR A 680 -11.93 -16.07 -38.52
N PHE A 681 -10.63 -16.20 -38.79
CA PHE A 681 -9.79 -17.24 -38.22
C PHE A 681 -8.37 -16.72 -37.97
N ALA A 682 -7.67 -17.32 -37.01
CA ALA A 682 -6.30 -16.96 -36.71
C ALA A 682 -5.33 -17.71 -37.64
N LEU A 683 -4.45 -16.98 -38.31
CA LEU A 683 -3.23 -17.52 -38.87
C LEU A 683 -2.08 -17.29 -37.89
N VAL A 684 -1.31 -18.33 -37.62
CA VAL A 684 -0.18 -18.29 -36.68
C VAL A 684 1.06 -18.76 -37.43
N ALA A 685 2.06 -17.88 -37.54
CA ALA A 685 3.38 -18.23 -38.05
C ALA A 685 4.23 -18.76 -36.89
N GLN A 686 4.77 -19.96 -37.04
CA GLN A 686 5.74 -20.51 -36.10
C GLN A 686 7.12 -20.19 -36.63
N ALA A 687 7.82 -19.27 -35.96
CA ALA A 687 9.16 -18.87 -36.34
C ALA A 687 10.13 -18.99 -35.17
N THR A 688 11.34 -19.44 -35.47
CA THR A 688 12.44 -19.57 -34.52
C THR A 688 13.71 -19.03 -35.15
N ASP A 689 14.53 -18.37 -34.36
CA ASP A 689 15.86 -17.94 -34.78
C ASP A 689 16.92 -18.75 -34.05
N ALA A 690 17.92 -19.24 -34.78
CA ALA A 690 18.96 -20.07 -34.18
C ALA A 690 19.94 -19.25 -33.34
N ASN A 691 20.02 -17.93 -33.55
CA ASN A 691 20.81 -17.01 -32.74
C ASN A 691 19.96 -16.29 -31.66
N ASN A 692 18.66 -16.59 -31.61
CA ASN A 692 17.69 -16.01 -30.71
C ASN A 692 17.55 -14.47 -30.85
N ASP A 693 17.82 -13.96 -32.06
CA ASP A 693 17.63 -12.54 -32.39
C ASP A 693 16.13 -12.17 -32.39
N PRO A 694 15.74 -10.93 -32.01
CA PRO A 694 14.34 -10.50 -32.00
C PRO A 694 13.70 -10.54 -33.41
N LEU A 695 12.53 -11.18 -33.52
CA LEU A 695 11.86 -11.39 -34.81
C LEU A 695 10.78 -10.35 -35.11
N THR A 696 10.73 -9.94 -36.37
CA THR A 696 9.68 -9.07 -36.94
C THR A 696 8.91 -9.81 -38.02
N TYR A 697 7.60 -9.57 -38.10
CA TYR A 697 6.70 -10.28 -39.02
C TYR A 697 6.09 -9.31 -40.02
N GLN A 698 5.89 -9.77 -41.24
CA GLN A 698 5.15 -9.02 -42.26
C GLN A 698 4.32 -9.97 -43.12
N TRP A 699 3.01 -9.91 -42.94
CA TRP A 699 2.05 -10.71 -43.70
C TRP A 699 1.68 -10.03 -45.01
N THR A 700 1.65 -10.80 -46.09
CA THR A 700 1.16 -10.38 -47.39
C THR A 700 -0.11 -11.15 -47.73
N LEU A 701 -1.23 -10.43 -47.79
CA LEU A 701 -2.55 -10.98 -48.12
C LEU A 701 -2.99 -10.53 -49.53
N PRO A 702 -3.49 -11.44 -50.37
CA PRO A 702 -4.11 -11.07 -51.65
C PRO A 702 -5.38 -10.24 -51.49
N ALA A 703 -5.76 -9.52 -52.54
CA ALA A 703 -6.98 -8.72 -52.57
C ALA A 703 -8.23 -9.56 -52.24
N GLY A 704 -9.03 -9.08 -51.28
CA GLY A 704 -10.25 -9.74 -50.79
C GLY A 704 -10.13 -10.31 -49.38
N LEU A 705 -8.93 -10.65 -48.91
CA LEU A 705 -8.67 -11.00 -47.51
C LEU A 705 -8.34 -9.73 -46.71
N SER A 706 -8.85 -9.62 -45.48
CA SER A 706 -8.52 -8.52 -44.57
C SER A 706 -8.09 -9.05 -43.20
N ALA A 707 -7.22 -8.31 -42.54
CA ALA A 707 -6.77 -8.60 -41.18
C ALA A 707 -6.62 -7.31 -40.37
N SER A 708 -6.76 -7.40 -39.05
CA SER A 708 -6.64 -6.26 -38.13
C SER A 708 -5.19 -5.80 -37.90
N SER A 709 -4.22 -6.67 -38.16
CA SER A 709 -2.78 -6.40 -38.10
C SER A 709 -2.06 -7.28 -39.12
N LEU A 710 -0.90 -6.83 -39.61
CA LEU A 710 -0.03 -7.60 -40.52
C LEU A 710 1.40 -7.76 -39.97
N THR A 711 1.66 -7.34 -38.73
CA THR A 711 3.02 -7.26 -38.17
C THR A 711 3.26 -8.15 -36.95
N THR A 712 2.29 -9.00 -36.60
CA THR A 712 2.35 -9.90 -35.44
C THR A 712 2.52 -11.36 -35.88
N SER A 713 3.04 -12.20 -34.99
CA SER A 713 3.21 -13.65 -35.25
C SER A 713 1.88 -14.38 -35.45
N SER A 714 0.79 -13.83 -34.91
CA SER A 714 -0.58 -14.27 -35.16
C SER A 714 -1.45 -13.12 -35.65
N ILE A 715 -2.22 -13.35 -36.71
CA ILE A 715 -3.17 -12.39 -37.29
C ILE A 715 -4.56 -13.03 -37.42
N ASN A 716 -5.62 -12.26 -37.21
CA ASN A 716 -6.99 -12.69 -37.47
C ASN A 716 -7.39 -12.24 -38.88
N VAL A 717 -7.64 -13.21 -39.77
CA VAL A 717 -7.97 -12.98 -41.18
C VAL A 717 -9.44 -13.30 -41.42
N THR A 718 -10.13 -12.42 -42.13
CA THR A 718 -11.52 -12.62 -42.55
C THR A 718 -11.57 -13.10 -44.00
N ALA A 719 -12.18 -14.26 -44.23
CA ALA A 719 -12.33 -14.84 -45.57
C ALA A 719 -13.41 -14.11 -46.39
N PRO A 720 -13.14 -13.74 -47.67
CA PRO A 720 -14.12 -13.09 -48.52
C PRO A 720 -15.28 -14.02 -48.88
N ALA A 721 -16.39 -13.42 -49.32
CA ALA A 721 -17.45 -14.14 -50.00
C ALA A 721 -16.92 -14.73 -51.32
N VAL A 722 -17.12 -16.03 -51.54
CA VAL A 722 -16.81 -16.71 -52.80
C VAL A 722 -18.00 -17.58 -53.22
N THR A 723 -18.23 -17.75 -54.52
CA THR A 723 -19.33 -18.55 -55.09
C THR A 723 -18.91 -19.96 -55.48
N SER A 724 -17.60 -20.22 -55.52
CA SER A 724 -16.97 -21.53 -55.72
C SER A 724 -15.65 -21.58 -54.94
N SER A 725 -15.14 -22.80 -54.69
CA SER A 725 -13.91 -22.99 -53.91
C SER A 725 -12.75 -22.25 -54.59
N THR A 726 -12.17 -21.27 -53.89
CA THR A 726 -11.18 -20.33 -54.42
C THR A 726 -9.93 -20.36 -53.55
N VAL A 727 -8.75 -20.46 -54.17
CA VAL A 727 -7.47 -20.54 -53.44
C VAL A 727 -6.79 -19.17 -53.42
N TYR A 728 -6.37 -18.73 -52.23
CA TYR A 728 -5.65 -17.50 -51.98
C TYR A 728 -4.23 -17.80 -51.48
N PRO A 729 -3.17 -17.33 -52.17
CA PRO A 729 -1.80 -17.49 -51.68
C PRO A 729 -1.51 -16.47 -50.57
N VAL A 730 -1.38 -16.93 -49.34
CA VAL A 730 -0.97 -16.10 -48.20
C VAL A 730 0.51 -16.34 -47.92
N SER A 731 1.27 -15.29 -47.61
CA SER A 731 2.66 -15.46 -47.16
C SER A 731 2.99 -14.57 -45.98
N VAL A 732 3.97 -15.00 -45.20
CA VAL A 732 4.58 -14.23 -44.13
C VAL A 732 6.07 -14.17 -44.37
N MET A 733 6.64 -12.98 -44.24
CA MET A 733 8.09 -12.78 -44.16
C MET A 733 8.45 -12.52 -42.70
N VAL A 734 9.50 -13.20 -42.23
CA VAL A 734 10.03 -13.04 -40.87
C VAL A 734 11.48 -12.59 -40.97
N SER A 735 11.84 -11.52 -40.26
CA SER A 735 13.17 -10.93 -40.27
C SER A 735 13.74 -10.81 -38.85
N ASP A 736 15.01 -11.17 -38.69
CA ASP A 736 15.80 -11.00 -37.47
C ASP A 736 16.53 -9.63 -37.42
N GLY A 737 16.24 -8.74 -38.38
CA GLY A 737 16.90 -7.44 -38.54
C GLY A 737 18.17 -7.46 -39.41
N LYS A 738 18.67 -8.64 -39.80
CA LYS A 738 19.84 -8.83 -40.68
C LYS A 738 19.52 -9.69 -41.90
N SER A 739 18.68 -10.71 -41.75
CA SER A 739 18.25 -11.69 -42.73
C SER A 739 16.74 -11.94 -42.62
N SER A 740 16.12 -12.40 -43.71
CA SER A 740 14.69 -12.68 -43.73
C SER A 740 14.37 -13.96 -44.46
N THR A 741 13.39 -14.71 -43.94
CA THR A 741 12.85 -15.93 -44.55
C THR A 741 11.34 -15.81 -44.69
N SER A 742 10.77 -16.45 -45.71
CA SER A 742 9.33 -16.43 -45.95
C SER A 742 8.73 -17.83 -45.96
N ALA A 743 7.50 -17.93 -45.47
CA ALA A 743 6.66 -19.12 -45.62
C ALA A 743 5.35 -18.74 -46.33
N SER A 744 4.79 -19.71 -47.06
CA SER A 744 3.57 -19.51 -47.84
C SER A 744 2.54 -20.60 -47.56
N LEU A 745 1.27 -20.21 -47.61
CA LEU A 745 0.09 -21.02 -47.39
C LEU A 745 -0.85 -20.86 -48.60
N GLN A 746 -1.36 -21.97 -49.14
CA GLN A 746 -2.48 -21.96 -50.08
C GLN A 746 -3.79 -22.06 -49.29
N LEU A 747 -4.48 -20.93 -49.10
CA LEU A 747 -5.74 -20.85 -48.37
C LEU A 747 -6.91 -21.10 -49.31
N THR A 748 -7.56 -22.26 -49.21
CA THR A 748 -8.79 -22.57 -49.94
C THR A 748 -9.99 -22.00 -49.19
N VAL A 749 -10.62 -20.97 -49.74
CA VAL A 749 -11.91 -20.46 -49.25
C VAL A 749 -13.02 -21.20 -49.99
N ASN A 750 -13.80 -22.00 -49.27
CA ASN A 750 -14.98 -22.64 -49.79
C ASN A 750 -16.18 -21.68 -49.71
N PRO A 751 -17.08 -21.70 -50.70
CA PRO A 751 -18.32 -20.93 -50.61
C PRO A 751 -19.05 -21.34 -49.33
N ALA A 752 -19.70 -20.38 -48.68
CA ALA A 752 -20.58 -20.69 -47.56
C ALA A 752 -21.62 -21.70 -48.05
N SER A 753 -21.49 -22.95 -47.61
CA SER A 753 -22.47 -24.00 -47.88
C SER A 753 -23.80 -23.51 -47.33
N THR A 754 -24.74 -23.24 -48.23
CA THR A 754 -26.14 -23.13 -47.89
C THR A 754 -26.65 -24.54 -47.59
N GLY A 755 -26.48 -24.97 -46.34
CA GLY A 755 -27.13 -26.14 -45.75
C GLY A 755 -26.31 -27.43 -45.83
N GLY A 756 -25.96 -27.99 -44.67
CA GLY A 756 -25.94 -29.46 -44.58
C GLY A 756 -27.38 -29.91 -44.77
N CYS A 757 -27.68 -30.88 -45.65
CA CYS A 757 -29.06 -31.25 -46.03
C CYS A 757 -30.01 -31.18 -44.82
N GLY A 758 -30.81 -30.12 -44.77
CA GLY A 758 -31.41 -29.66 -43.54
C GLY A 758 -31.61 -28.17 -43.67
N VAL A 759 -32.81 -27.77 -44.05
CA VAL A 759 -33.20 -26.37 -44.02
C VAL A 759 -33.06 -25.93 -42.55
N THR A 760 -31.95 -25.26 -42.20
CA THR A 760 -31.72 -24.73 -40.84
C THR A 760 -32.42 -23.39 -40.63
N THR A 761 -33.22 -22.99 -41.61
CA THR A 761 -33.91 -21.71 -41.68
C THR A 761 -35.35 -22.01 -42.07
N ASP A 762 -36.30 -21.46 -41.34
CA ASP A 762 -37.70 -21.51 -41.71
C ASP A 762 -38.01 -20.27 -42.56
N PRO A 763 -38.41 -20.41 -43.84
CA PRO A 763 -38.74 -19.26 -44.68
C PRO A 763 -39.82 -18.35 -44.06
N ALA A 764 -40.70 -18.91 -43.23
CA ALA A 764 -41.70 -18.13 -42.50
C ALA A 764 -41.10 -17.27 -41.38
N ALA A 765 -39.86 -17.53 -40.94
CA ALA A 765 -39.19 -16.74 -39.89
C ALA A 765 -38.95 -15.29 -40.31
N ALA A 766 -38.81 -15.01 -41.61
CA ALA A 766 -38.71 -13.63 -42.11
C ALA A 766 -39.99 -12.80 -41.87
N GLN A 767 -41.13 -13.44 -41.62
CA GLN A 767 -42.41 -12.80 -41.33
C GLN A 767 -42.66 -12.59 -39.83
N VAL A 768 -41.72 -13.02 -38.98
CA VAL A 768 -41.80 -12.92 -37.51
C VAL A 768 -40.75 -11.92 -37.01
N PRO A 769 -41.08 -11.00 -36.09
CA PRO A 769 -40.14 -9.99 -35.59
C PRO A 769 -38.86 -10.59 -35.01
N ALA A 770 -37.70 -10.01 -35.31
CA ALA A 770 -36.41 -10.49 -34.78
C ALA A 770 -36.34 -10.34 -33.24
N TRP A 771 -35.70 -11.30 -32.57
CA TRP A 771 -35.45 -11.24 -31.14
C TRP A 771 -34.51 -10.07 -30.79
N ASP A 772 -34.83 -9.36 -29.72
CA ASP A 772 -34.13 -8.17 -29.22
C ASP A 772 -33.87 -8.35 -27.73
N SER A 773 -32.60 -8.26 -27.33
CA SER A 773 -32.15 -8.45 -25.95
C SER A 773 -32.75 -7.45 -24.95
N SER A 774 -33.15 -6.27 -25.43
CA SER A 774 -33.73 -5.21 -24.59
C SER A 774 -35.24 -5.37 -24.37
N LYS A 775 -35.93 -6.20 -25.17
CA LYS A 775 -37.39 -6.38 -25.09
C LYS A 775 -37.80 -7.51 -24.14
N ILE A 776 -38.95 -7.30 -23.49
CA ILE A 776 -39.64 -8.30 -22.68
C ILE A 776 -40.58 -9.10 -23.58
N TYR A 777 -40.58 -10.43 -23.43
CA TYR A 777 -41.46 -11.36 -24.12
C TYR A 777 -42.28 -12.18 -23.11
N ASN A 778 -43.59 -12.28 -23.33
CA ASN A 778 -44.53 -13.02 -22.51
C ASN A 778 -44.93 -14.35 -23.17
N THR A 779 -45.62 -15.23 -22.42
CA THR A 779 -46.08 -16.52 -22.94
C THR A 779 -46.82 -16.36 -24.27
N GLY A 780 -46.29 -17.02 -25.29
CA GLY A 780 -46.88 -17.09 -26.61
C GLY A 780 -46.34 -16.09 -27.62
N ASP A 781 -45.53 -15.13 -27.21
CA ASP A 781 -44.87 -14.20 -28.13
C ASP A 781 -43.90 -14.94 -29.04
N ALA A 782 -43.98 -14.67 -30.34
CA ALA A 782 -43.16 -15.30 -31.36
C ALA A 782 -42.07 -14.35 -31.87
N VAL A 783 -40.85 -14.86 -31.98
CA VAL A 783 -39.69 -14.12 -32.49
C VAL A 783 -38.91 -14.95 -33.50
N SER A 784 -38.26 -14.28 -34.44
CA SER A 784 -37.25 -14.89 -35.29
C SER A 784 -35.86 -14.72 -34.68
N TYR A 785 -35.12 -15.83 -34.59
CA TYR A 785 -33.74 -15.81 -34.13
C TYR A 785 -32.98 -16.95 -34.82
N ASN A 786 -31.83 -16.62 -35.42
CA ASN A 786 -31.09 -17.50 -36.32
C ASN A 786 -31.94 -18.06 -37.48
N GLN A 787 -32.87 -17.24 -38.01
CA GLN A 787 -33.79 -17.59 -39.09
C GLN A 787 -34.73 -18.77 -38.77
N LEU A 788 -35.00 -18.98 -37.48
CA LEU A 788 -35.99 -19.92 -36.95
C LEU A 788 -37.04 -19.17 -36.14
N ILE A 789 -38.23 -19.75 -36.02
CA ILE A 789 -39.34 -19.20 -35.24
C ILE A 789 -39.36 -19.84 -33.86
N TRP A 790 -39.32 -18.97 -32.84
CA TRP A 790 -39.34 -19.35 -31.44
C TRP A 790 -40.54 -18.70 -30.76
N LYS A 791 -41.17 -19.45 -29.86
CA LYS A 791 -42.30 -18.97 -29.06
C LYS A 791 -41.92 -18.98 -27.58
N ALA A 792 -42.09 -17.86 -26.89
CA ALA A 792 -41.81 -17.78 -25.46
C ALA A 792 -42.80 -18.67 -24.69
N LYS A 793 -42.29 -19.54 -23.82
CA LYS A 793 -43.12 -20.41 -22.96
C LYS A 793 -43.66 -19.61 -21.76
N TYR A 794 -42.88 -18.67 -21.25
CA TYR A 794 -43.18 -17.79 -20.12
C TYR A 794 -42.33 -16.51 -20.21
N TRP A 795 -42.54 -15.59 -19.26
CA TRP A 795 -41.87 -14.28 -19.23
C TRP A 795 -40.34 -14.40 -19.36
N THR A 796 -39.74 -13.63 -20.27
CA THR A 796 -38.29 -13.63 -20.50
C THR A 796 -37.79 -12.31 -21.11
N GLN A 797 -36.59 -11.87 -20.70
CA GLN A 797 -35.87 -10.70 -21.24
C GLN A 797 -34.37 -11.00 -21.24
N ASN A 798 -33.62 -10.52 -22.26
CA ASN A 798 -32.17 -10.71 -22.41
C ASN A 798 -31.68 -12.18 -22.37
N ASN A 799 -32.55 -13.14 -22.64
CA ASN A 799 -32.21 -14.56 -22.78
C ASN A 799 -32.43 -14.99 -24.24
N PRO A 800 -31.38 -15.20 -25.04
CA PRO A 800 -31.52 -15.51 -26.46
C PRO A 800 -32.21 -16.86 -26.72
N PRO A 801 -33.10 -16.98 -27.72
CA PRO A 801 -33.75 -18.23 -28.08
C PRO A 801 -32.74 -19.31 -28.49
N SER A 802 -32.82 -20.48 -27.86
CA SER A 802 -32.03 -21.65 -28.23
C SER A 802 -32.76 -22.94 -27.82
N ARG A 803 -32.35 -24.09 -28.39
CA ARG A 803 -32.90 -25.40 -28.00
C ARG A 803 -32.51 -25.84 -26.58
N SER A 804 -31.58 -25.12 -25.96
CA SER A 804 -31.13 -25.33 -24.57
C SER A 804 -31.72 -24.30 -23.59
N SER A 805 -32.36 -23.25 -24.09
CA SER A 805 -33.00 -22.20 -23.29
C SER A 805 -34.43 -22.62 -22.95
N ASP A 806 -34.70 -22.94 -21.69
CA ASP A 806 -36.02 -23.48 -21.30
C ASP A 806 -37.18 -22.49 -21.56
N GLN A 807 -36.89 -21.19 -21.58
CA GLN A 807 -37.87 -20.12 -21.79
C GLN A 807 -38.45 -20.11 -23.21
N TRP A 808 -37.80 -20.78 -24.18
CA TRP A 808 -38.16 -20.69 -25.59
C TRP A 808 -38.51 -22.07 -26.16
N GLN A 809 -39.58 -22.13 -26.95
CA GLN A 809 -39.98 -23.31 -27.70
C GLN A 809 -39.70 -23.07 -29.19
N LEU A 810 -38.97 -23.99 -29.83
CA LEU A 810 -38.84 -23.98 -31.28
C LEU A 810 -40.18 -24.39 -31.90
N VAL A 811 -40.72 -23.56 -32.81
CA VAL A 811 -42.00 -23.85 -33.50
C VAL A 811 -41.85 -23.96 -35.02
N SER A 812 -40.65 -23.78 -35.55
CA SER A 812 -40.37 -24.00 -36.96
C SER A 812 -40.56 -25.46 -37.37
N ASN A 813 -41.26 -25.68 -38.48
CA ASN A 813 -41.59 -27.02 -38.98
C ASN A 813 -40.46 -27.60 -39.83
N ILE A 814 -39.31 -27.83 -39.20
CA ILE A 814 -38.08 -28.35 -39.81
C ILE A 814 -37.42 -29.39 -38.91
N THR A 815 -36.70 -30.34 -39.52
CA THR A 815 -35.87 -31.29 -38.76
C THR A 815 -34.46 -30.75 -38.67
N LEU A 816 -34.01 -30.42 -37.46
CA LEU A 816 -32.69 -29.85 -37.22
C LEU A 816 -31.64 -30.95 -36.90
N PRO A 817 -30.34 -30.67 -37.13
CA PRO A 817 -29.27 -31.52 -36.66
C PRO A 817 -29.32 -31.77 -35.15
N TYR A 818 -28.89 -32.95 -34.73
CA TYR A 818 -28.75 -33.30 -33.32
C TYR A 818 -27.82 -32.32 -32.60
N ASP A 819 -28.22 -31.94 -31.40
CA ASP A 819 -27.49 -31.05 -30.51
C ASP A 819 -27.42 -31.67 -29.13
N ASN A 820 -26.20 -31.89 -28.64
CA ASN A 820 -25.92 -32.56 -27.38
C ASN A 820 -26.47 -31.80 -26.17
N ALA A 821 -26.61 -30.47 -26.27
CA ALA A 821 -27.13 -29.64 -25.17
C ALA A 821 -28.66 -29.57 -25.15
N ALA A 822 -29.33 -29.96 -26.24
CA ALA A 822 -30.78 -29.92 -26.39
C ALA A 822 -31.48 -31.12 -25.74
N THR A 823 -32.69 -30.87 -25.22
CA THR A 823 -33.56 -31.91 -24.68
C THR A 823 -34.54 -32.37 -25.76
N TYR A 824 -34.71 -33.68 -25.92
CA TYR A 824 -35.65 -34.27 -26.88
C TYR A 824 -36.74 -35.05 -26.16
N VAL A 825 -38.00 -34.75 -26.42
CA VAL A 825 -39.14 -35.51 -25.87
C VAL A 825 -39.57 -36.64 -26.82
N GLN A 826 -40.30 -37.62 -26.30
CA GLN A 826 -40.76 -38.77 -27.10
C GLN A 826 -41.50 -38.30 -28.36
N GLY A 827 -40.97 -38.67 -29.51
CA GLY A 827 -41.51 -38.35 -30.83
C GLY A 827 -40.76 -37.26 -31.62
N GLU A 828 -39.87 -36.50 -30.99
CA GLU A 828 -39.10 -35.44 -31.66
C GLU A 828 -38.00 -36.00 -32.57
N MET A 829 -37.66 -35.22 -33.59
CA MET A 829 -36.82 -35.63 -34.72
C MET A 829 -35.49 -34.87 -34.73
N ALA A 830 -34.40 -35.56 -35.08
CA ALA A 830 -33.09 -34.95 -35.29
C ALA A 830 -32.31 -35.64 -36.41
N THR A 831 -31.44 -34.90 -37.11
CA THR A 831 -30.49 -35.51 -38.06
C THR A 831 -29.11 -35.69 -37.42
N TYR A 832 -28.52 -36.87 -37.53
CA TYR A 832 -27.17 -37.15 -37.03
C TYR A 832 -26.51 -38.25 -37.85
N GLY A 833 -25.23 -38.07 -38.20
CA GLY A 833 -24.47 -39.05 -38.96
C GLY A 833 -25.07 -39.39 -40.34
N GLY A 834 -25.79 -38.46 -40.97
CA GLY A 834 -26.45 -38.69 -42.26
C GLY A 834 -27.78 -39.47 -42.20
N HIS A 835 -28.32 -39.68 -41.00
CA HIS A 835 -29.57 -40.40 -40.76
C HIS A 835 -30.60 -39.52 -40.05
N ASN A 836 -31.88 -39.84 -40.24
CA ASN A 836 -33.00 -39.27 -39.48
C ASN A 836 -33.25 -40.12 -38.22
N TRP A 837 -33.34 -39.46 -37.08
CA TRP A 837 -33.53 -40.12 -35.78
C TRP A 837 -34.79 -39.58 -35.10
N LYS A 838 -35.54 -40.48 -34.46
CA LYS A 838 -36.72 -40.14 -33.65
C LYS A 838 -36.53 -40.56 -32.20
N ALA A 839 -36.69 -39.62 -31.27
CA ALA A 839 -36.58 -39.92 -29.84
C ALA A 839 -37.71 -40.85 -29.40
N LYS A 840 -37.37 -41.99 -28.78
CA LYS A 840 -38.34 -42.97 -28.28
C LYS A 840 -38.81 -42.66 -26.86
N VAL A 841 -37.99 -41.95 -26.10
CA VAL A 841 -38.23 -41.48 -24.73
C VAL A 841 -37.61 -40.09 -24.57
N TRP A 842 -37.90 -39.43 -23.45
CA TRP A 842 -37.19 -38.20 -23.08
C TRP A 842 -35.69 -38.46 -22.98
N THR A 843 -34.86 -37.67 -23.66
CA THR A 843 -33.40 -37.83 -23.66
C THR A 843 -32.67 -36.51 -23.84
N ARG A 844 -31.50 -36.37 -23.19
CA ARG A 844 -30.60 -35.22 -23.30
C ARG A 844 -29.15 -35.70 -23.21
N GLY A 845 -28.27 -35.18 -24.06
CA GLY A 845 -26.84 -35.54 -24.04
C GLY A 845 -26.50 -36.95 -24.54
N VAL A 846 -27.48 -37.70 -25.03
CA VAL A 846 -27.27 -39.05 -25.58
C VAL A 846 -27.26 -38.97 -27.10
N THR A 847 -26.11 -39.23 -27.70
CA THR A 847 -25.91 -39.21 -29.16
C THR A 847 -26.85 -40.20 -29.87
N PRO A 848 -27.50 -39.82 -30.98
CA PRO A 848 -28.40 -40.71 -31.70
C PRO A 848 -27.67 -41.92 -32.30
N VAL A 849 -28.02 -43.09 -31.77
CA VAL A 849 -27.62 -44.42 -32.24
C VAL A 849 -28.80 -45.37 -32.04
N ALA A 850 -28.93 -46.41 -32.87
CA ALA A 850 -30.08 -47.32 -32.81
C ALA A 850 -30.13 -48.05 -31.46
N GLY A 851 -31.24 -47.90 -30.72
CA GLY A 851 -31.36 -48.50 -29.40
C GLY A 851 -32.61 -48.06 -28.62
N ASP A 852 -32.53 -48.08 -27.30
CA ASP A 852 -33.68 -47.83 -26.43
C ASP A 852 -34.15 -46.36 -26.48
N ASN A 853 -33.21 -45.42 -26.68
CA ASN A 853 -33.49 -43.98 -26.67
C ASN A 853 -33.86 -43.39 -28.03
N TRP A 854 -33.34 -43.96 -29.12
CA TRP A 854 -33.48 -43.42 -30.47
C TRP A 854 -33.88 -44.50 -31.47
N LEU A 855 -34.86 -44.18 -32.31
CA LEU A 855 -35.25 -44.98 -33.47
C LEU A 855 -34.56 -44.40 -34.71
N ASP A 856 -33.74 -45.21 -35.38
CA ASP A 856 -33.19 -44.88 -36.70
C ASP A 856 -34.31 -44.98 -37.74
N LEU A 857 -34.54 -43.91 -38.49
CA LEU A 857 -35.53 -43.85 -39.57
C LEU A 857 -34.87 -43.95 -40.95
N GLY A 858 -33.57 -44.22 -41.00
CA GLY A 858 -32.79 -44.43 -42.21
C GLY A 858 -32.06 -43.18 -42.68
N ALA A 859 -31.32 -43.36 -43.77
CA ALA A 859 -30.53 -42.30 -44.40
C ALA A 859 -31.40 -41.08 -44.76
N VAL A 860 -30.84 -39.89 -44.60
CA VAL A 860 -31.50 -38.65 -45.01
C VAL A 860 -31.63 -38.65 -46.53
N SER A 861 -32.84 -38.87 -47.05
CA SER A 861 -33.13 -38.72 -48.47
C SER A 861 -33.32 -37.23 -48.79
N CYS A 862 -32.35 -36.60 -49.45
CA CYS A 862 -32.51 -35.25 -49.98
C CYS A 862 -33.11 -35.32 -51.38
N PRO A 863 -34.22 -34.60 -51.68
CA PRO A 863 -34.62 -34.29 -53.04
C PRO A 863 -33.68 -33.27 -53.72
#